data_AF-A0A943KA97-F1
#
_entry.id   AF-A0A943KA97-F1
#
_cell.length_a   1.000
_cell.length_b   1.000
_cell.length_c   1.000
_cell.angle_alpha   90.00
_cell.angle_beta   90.00
_cell.angle_gamma   90.00
#
_symmetry.space_group_name_H-M   'P 1'
#
loop_
_entity.id
_entity.type
_entity.pdbx_description
1 polymer ?
#
loop_
_entity_poly.entity_id
_entity_poly.type
_entity_poly.pdbx_seq_one_letter_code
_entity_poly.pdbx_strand_id
1 'polypeptide(L)'
;MKRKTLVILLIIPFLLGILSFVTVTILTRAIAVDISDISWNYRQNEGFKTNNTYKLEATPVSNPNNILADGNDLIWSLSNSSSDDVAEIVHNDDNFNLKVNKEGEIDVTCSNEKKTVSKTFHAYCYDKGVIIVNYKGNVSGQSSKSYLDFGQYDPSYSSLEYDGLHTVASKVKLDIQCVIDTDEHSSYRVLSKSDNISFDDGSKEISFNGYGDAFITFVSSLDDSVSNTYRFNIVKDGVNVYNYNDLLMCTNKSSTGHPVVMQTSLGSLADVYVASGVDPSNEKKILYKNELKSDAKTDKLFGNYSFDTDSFSFSNEYYEFESTYHTTYIDEFNETNKDALSEPVSKKLIAGIRAQKDLYGNGFTINLNNLAFPRNGAPDKIRNGIIVPDANKDYFHGPLPYIGIGDISTNPFVEAYAQDNVGLLLDGDNITLDNIRIQNSDAQNDMYNYFYTGTVLEVNGKNNTVQNSVLSNGKNIIRAFSTDGLTIDNSILKDSGEFLLLVGSNLENKVDKSKEASIVMPDGSTKTSQFTSYYDSQGDANDGFNMDNMVQSILTDGLSQPSQSSGKTFESIQNGLDNDENIIDSNGSKKYDAVINVKDTSFANSGVFSIGVETSFNGPMMYNGSPTSIIGLLGSMGMTCKYDQIGGTSYPIKLNITGNSLFYDWKDIDDIMTSALIYEQLSLLLASLGKDFEGMSIDDFFKVKDVLKKSAESNGYLYKINDKNYLNTAVVFYGGGLNSSDVEIESSDSNMIFSKKETLDMLMSYFSGGYTNSIAAALARAVLCVTGSHPFYFYSNGKLNLNEGEKPYLFDQSPSDDLRR
;
A
#
# COMPACT_ATOMS: atom_id res chain seq x y z
N MET A 1 -52.40 -36.79 19.84
CA MET A 1 -51.13 -36.86 19.08
C MET A 1 -50.09 -37.63 19.89
N LYS A 2 -49.38 -38.59 19.28
CA LYS A 2 -48.42 -39.46 19.98
C LYS A 2 -47.14 -38.67 20.33
N ARG A 3 -46.60 -38.84 21.55
CA ARG A 3 -45.38 -38.17 22.07
C ARG A 3 -44.18 -38.13 21.11
N LYS A 4 -44.09 -39.06 20.15
CA LYS A 4 -43.01 -39.09 19.13
C LYS A 4 -43.12 -37.98 18.07
N THR A 5 -44.32 -37.46 17.79
CA THR A 5 -44.51 -36.39 16.79
C THR A 5 -44.11 -35.01 17.32
N LEU A 6 -44.26 -34.79 18.64
CA LEU A 6 -43.89 -33.52 19.28
C LEU A 6 -42.36 -33.34 19.36
N VAL A 7 -41.61 -34.43 19.57
CA VAL A 7 -40.14 -34.41 19.60
C VAL A 7 -39.57 -34.13 18.21
N ILE A 8 -40.17 -34.68 17.14
CA ILE A 8 -39.77 -34.40 15.75
C ILE A 8 -40.11 -32.94 15.37
N LEU A 9 -41.24 -32.40 15.83
CA LEU A 9 -41.63 -31.00 15.57
C LEU A 9 -40.80 -29.97 16.35
N LEU A 10 -40.14 -30.36 17.45
CA LEU A 10 -39.21 -29.51 18.21
C LEU A 10 -37.77 -29.61 17.70
N ILE A 11 -37.38 -30.78 17.17
CA ILE A 11 -36.05 -31.00 16.61
C ILE A 11 -35.91 -30.42 15.20
N ILE A 12 -36.98 -30.39 14.39
CA ILE A 12 -36.90 -29.84 13.02
C ILE A 12 -36.62 -28.33 12.98
N PRO A 13 -37.23 -27.46 13.82
CA PRO A 13 -36.85 -26.04 13.91
C PRO A 13 -35.46 -25.83 14.52
N PHE A 14 -34.97 -26.76 15.35
CA PHE A 14 -33.63 -26.69 15.93
C PHE A 14 -32.55 -27.18 14.95
N LEU A 15 -32.84 -28.22 14.16
CA LEU A 15 -32.00 -28.67 13.04
C LEU A 15 -32.05 -27.68 11.88
N LEU A 16 -33.20 -27.08 11.58
CA LEU A 16 -33.30 -25.97 10.63
C LEU A 16 -32.62 -24.72 11.18
N GLY A 17 -32.65 -24.47 12.49
CA GLY A 17 -31.89 -23.41 13.17
C GLY A 17 -30.37 -23.62 13.12
N ILE A 18 -29.91 -24.87 13.17
CA ILE A 18 -28.49 -25.26 13.03
C ILE A 18 -28.07 -25.34 11.55
N LEU A 19 -28.99 -25.67 10.63
CA LEU A 19 -28.78 -25.58 9.17
C LEU A 19 -28.95 -24.16 8.61
N SER A 20 -29.67 -23.28 9.33
CA SER A 20 -29.78 -21.83 9.07
C SER A 20 -28.76 -21.00 9.85
N PHE A 21 -27.92 -21.63 10.68
CA PHE A 21 -26.50 -21.32 10.64
C PHE A 21 -26.00 -21.78 9.27
N VAL A 22 -26.38 -21.04 8.22
CA VAL A 22 -25.54 -20.95 7.04
C VAL A 22 -24.20 -20.57 7.64
N THR A 23 -23.26 -21.50 7.57
CA THR A 23 -21.87 -21.18 7.77
C THR A 23 -21.61 -20.17 6.68
N VAL A 24 -21.81 -18.88 6.99
CA VAL A 24 -21.26 -17.80 6.18
C VAL A 24 -19.80 -18.18 6.18
N THR A 25 -19.36 -18.74 5.06
CA THR A 25 -17.98 -19.05 4.86
C THR A 25 -17.37 -17.67 4.79
N ILE A 26 -16.86 -17.20 5.93
CA ILE A 26 -15.99 -16.03 5.94
C ILE A 26 -14.86 -16.45 5.01
N LEU A 27 -14.88 -15.90 3.80
CA LEU A 27 -13.88 -16.16 2.79
C LEU A 27 -12.62 -15.49 3.28
N THR A 28 -11.82 -16.24 4.04
CA THR A 28 -10.49 -15.80 4.43
C THR A 28 -9.60 -15.89 3.19
N ARG A 29 -8.94 -14.80 2.80
CA ARG A 29 -7.86 -14.88 1.81
C ARG A 29 -6.57 -15.17 2.56
N ALA A 30 -6.40 -16.44 2.93
CA ALA A 30 -5.25 -16.87 3.71
C ALA A 30 -3.94 -16.53 2.98
N ILE A 31 -3.11 -15.73 3.62
CA ILE A 31 -1.74 -15.45 3.19
C ILE A 31 -0.83 -16.05 4.23
N ALA A 32 0.08 -16.91 3.78
CA ALA A 32 1.16 -17.35 4.63
C ALA A 32 2.22 -16.24 4.66
N VAL A 33 2.63 -15.83 5.85
CA VAL A 33 3.54 -14.70 6.04
C VAL A 33 4.96 -15.17 6.29
N ASP A 34 5.92 -14.29 6.03
CA ASP A 34 7.29 -14.53 6.43
C ASP A 34 7.52 -14.24 7.91
N ILE A 35 8.66 -14.70 8.42
CA ILE A 35 9.20 -14.22 9.68
C ILE A 35 9.23 -12.69 9.66
N SER A 36 8.97 -12.05 10.80
CA SER A 36 8.96 -10.59 10.90
C SER A 36 10.37 -10.02 11.03
N ASP A 37 11.29 -10.78 11.64
CA ASP A 37 12.67 -10.35 11.84
C ASP A 37 13.64 -11.53 12.13
N ILE A 38 14.93 -11.24 12.25
CA ILE A 38 15.99 -12.16 12.67
C ILE A 38 16.66 -11.62 13.95
N SER A 39 16.65 -12.41 15.02
CA SER A 39 17.31 -12.08 16.29
C SER A 39 18.72 -12.68 16.35
N TRP A 40 19.72 -11.87 16.69
CA TRP A 40 21.12 -12.26 16.81
C TRP A 40 21.91 -11.26 17.67
N ASN A 41 23.19 -11.56 17.96
CA ASN A 41 24.06 -10.73 18.82
C ASN A 41 25.27 -10.12 18.10
N TYR A 42 25.32 -10.15 16.75
CA TYR A 42 26.43 -9.57 15.99
C TYR A 42 26.36 -8.04 15.94
N ARG A 43 27.51 -7.38 16.06
CA ARG A 43 27.70 -5.94 15.79
C ARG A 43 27.74 -5.68 14.29
N GLN A 44 27.74 -4.40 13.90
CA GLN A 44 27.87 -4.01 12.49
C GLN A 44 29.17 -4.52 11.87
N ASN A 45 30.28 -4.39 12.62
CA ASN A 45 31.60 -4.83 12.23
C ASN A 45 32.12 -5.87 13.24
N GLU A 46 32.50 -7.05 12.74
CA GLU A 46 33.05 -8.14 13.55
C GLU A 46 34.41 -8.60 13.03
N GLY A 47 35.25 -9.12 13.92
CA GLY A 47 36.59 -9.59 13.57
C GLY A 47 36.73 -11.09 13.78
N PHE A 48 37.25 -11.78 12.77
CA PHE A 48 37.46 -13.23 12.80
C PHE A 48 38.90 -13.57 12.44
N LYS A 49 39.56 -14.39 13.26
CA LYS A 49 40.96 -14.79 13.03
C LYS A 49 41.01 -15.93 12.01
N THR A 50 41.96 -15.88 11.08
CA THR A 50 42.17 -16.92 10.06
C THR A 50 42.49 -18.29 10.68
N ASN A 51 42.24 -19.36 9.92
CA ASN A 51 42.43 -20.76 10.31
C ASN A 51 41.58 -21.20 11.51
N ASN A 52 40.44 -20.53 11.74
CA ASN A 52 39.45 -20.90 12.74
C ASN A 52 38.06 -21.06 12.11
N THR A 53 37.20 -21.76 12.85
CA THR A 53 35.79 -21.96 12.51
C THR A 53 34.94 -21.38 13.63
N TYR A 54 33.99 -20.52 13.28
CA TYR A 54 33.13 -19.79 14.22
C TYR A 54 31.69 -20.19 14.01
N LYS A 55 30.99 -20.54 15.09
CA LYS A 55 29.56 -20.86 15.02
C LYS A 55 28.75 -19.60 14.70
N LEU A 56 27.81 -19.72 13.77
CA LEU A 56 26.85 -18.68 13.42
C LEU A 56 25.53 -18.93 14.14
N GLU A 57 25.01 -17.93 14.87
CA GLU A 57 23.81 -18.05 15.71
C GLU A 57 22.80 -16.94 15.41
N ALA A 58 21.60 -17.35 15.00
CA ALA A 58 20.46 -16.47 14.83
C ALA A 58 19.16 -17.26 15.06
N THR A 59 18.10 -16.55 15.44
CA THR A 59 16.77 -17.13 15.68
C THR A 59 15.73 -16.34 14.88
N PRO A 60 14.83 -17.01 14.14
CA PRO A 60 13.74 -16.31 13.45
C PRO A 60 12.78 -15.70 14.48
N VAL A 61 12.32 -14.49 14.21
CA VAL A 61 11.29 -13.80 14.98
C VAL A 61 9.99 -13.88 14.18
N SER A 62 8.95 -14.40 14.80
CA SER A 62 7.62 -14.49 14.17
C SER A 62 6.52 -14.29 15.20
N ASN A 63 5.38 -13.76 14.76
CA ASN A 63 4.17 -13.78 15.57
C ASN A 63 3.64 -15.24 15.65
N PRO A 64 3.48 -15.84 16.84
CA PRO A 64 3.02 -17.22 16.97
C PRO A 64 1.58 -17.45 16.48
N ASN A 65 0.80 -16.38 16.27
CA ASN A 65 -0.54 -16.46 15.70
C ASN A 65 -0.54 -16.45 14.16
N ASN A 66 0.62 -16.24 13.54
CA ASN A 66 0.74 -16.17 12.09
C ASN A 66 1.00 -17.55 11.48
N ILE A 67 0.39 -17.79 10.32
CA ILE A 67 0.67 -18.99 9.52
C ILE A 67 1.93 -18.66 8.71
N LEU A 68 3.04 -19.32 9.05
CA LEU A 68 4.30 -19.09 8.34
C LEU A 68 4.27 -19.75 6.96
N ALA A 69 4.77 -19.03 5.97
CA ALA A 69 5.00 -19.56 4.64
C ALA A 69 6.16 -20.57 4.63
N ASP A 70 6.22 -21.41 3.60
CA ASP A 70 7.39 -22.25 3.35
C ASP A 70 8.64 -21.38 3.10
N GLY A 71 9.82 -21.90 3.44
CA GLY A 71 11.09 -21.22 3.23
C GLY A 71 11.45 -20.15 4.28
N ASN A 72 10.97 -20.32 5.52
CA ASN A 72 11.30 -19.47 6.66
C ASN A 72 12.50 -19.97 7.49
N ASP A 73 13.10 -21.11 7.10
CA ASP A 73 14.34 -21.58 7.71
C ASP A 73 15.48 -20.59 7.43
N LEU A 74 16.33 -20.39 8.45
CA LEU A 74 17.44 -19.45 8.35
C LEU A 74 18.61 -20.08 7.61
N ILE A 75 19.09 -19.37 6.59
CA ILE A 75 20.29 -19.70 5.82
C ILE A 75 21.32 -18.59 5.97
N TRP A 76 22.58 -18.93 5.68
CA TRP A 76 23.70 -18.01 5.74
C TRP A 76 24.40 -17.95 4.38
N SER A 77 24.76 -16.73 3.96
CA SER A 77 25.44 -16.48 2.71
C SER A 77 26.50 -15.40 2.85
N LEU A 78 27.40 -15.34 1.87
CA LEU A 78 28.51 -14.40 1.82
C LEU A 78 28.41 -13.56 0.55
N SER A 79 28.67 -12.26 0.66
CA SER A 79 28.75 -11.33 -0.48
C SER A 79 30.05 -10.52 -0.48
N ASN A 80 30.53 -10.24 -1.70
CA ASN A 80 31.85 -9.73 -2.16
C ASN A 80 32.75 -8.95 -1.18
N SER A 81 34.09 -9.12 -1.27
CA SER A 81 34.90 -8.06 -1.93
C SER A 81 36.14 -8.50 -2.75
N SER A 82 36.65 -9.74 -2.68
CA SER A 82 37.86 -10.11 -3.47
C SER A 82 38.25 -11.59 -3.67
N SER A 83 37.44 -12.58 -3.26
CA SER A 83 37.58 -14.00 -3.71
C SER A 83 36.62 -14.91 -2.94
N ASP A 84 36.11 -15.96 -3.58
CA ASP A 84 35.46 -17.13 -2.95
C ASP A 84 36.36 -17.87 -1.93
N ASP A 85 37.55 -17.34 -1.62
CA ASP A 85 38.56 -17.94 -0.76
C ASP A 85 38.70 -17.26 0.62
N VAL A 86 38.09 -16.10 0.92
CA VAL A 86 38.30 -15.40 2.22
C VAL A 86 37.73 -16.23 3.38
N ALA A 87 36.47 -16.63 3.23
CA ALA A 87 35.78 -17.49 4.17
C ALA A 87 34.74 -18.34 3.42
N GLU A 88 34.31 -19.44 4.04
CA GLU A 88 33.23 -20.28 3.55
C GLU A 88 32.21 -20.59 4.65
N ILE A 89 30.94 -20.76 4.27
CA ILE A 89 29.90 -21.25 5.17
C ILE A 89 29.94 -22.78 5.16
N VAL A 90 30.19 -23.38 6.33
CA VAL A 90 30.21 -24.83 6.52
C VAL A 90 29.03 -25.24 7.38
N HIS A 91 28.25 -26.20 6.91
CA HIS A 91 27.13 -26.78 7.64
C HIS A 91 27.53 -28.13 8.23
N ASN A 92 27.68 -28.20 9.56
CA ASN A 92 28.02 -29.41 10.30
C ASN A 92 27.02 -29.60 11.45
N ASP A 93 26.49 -30.82 11.63
CA ASP A 93 25.64 -31.19 12.77
C ASP A 93 24.54 -30.16 13.08
N ASP A 94 23.73 -29.80 12.08
CA ASP A 94 22.64 -28.81 12.14
C ASP A 94 23.05 -27.36 12.50
N ASN A 95 24.35 -27.04 12.46
CA ASN A 95 24.86 -25.70 12.75
C ASN A 95 25.60 -25.08 11.57
N PHE A 96 25.29 -23.82 11.26
CA PHE A 96 26.06 -23.01 10.33
C PHE A 96 27.33 -22.48 11.02
N ASN A 97 28.46 -22.54 10.31
CA ASN A 97 29.73 -22.03 10.78
C ASN A 97 30.42 -21.21 9.70
N LEU A 98 31.07 -20.12 10.11
CA LEU A 98 31.99 -19.35 9.28
C LEU A 98 33.40 -19.91 9.44
N LYS A 99 33.95 -20.53 8.39
CA LYS A 99 35.34 -20.95 8.34
C LYS A 99 36.17 -19.91 7.61
N VAL A 100 37.14 -19.32 8.30
CA VAL A 100 37.96 -18.23 7.77
C VAL A 100 39.29 -18.77 7.26
N ASN A 101 39.51 -18.62 5.95
CA ASN A 101 40.63 -19.24 5.25
C ASN A 101 41.82 -18.28 5.07
N LYS A 102 41.58 -16.99 4.78
CA LYS A 102 42.64 -15.98 4.59
C LYS A 102 42.18 -14.59 5.00
N GLU A 103 43.11 -13.64 5.04
CA GLU A 103 42.83 -12.24 5.36
C GLU A 103 41.95 -11.59 4.27
N GLY A 104 41.03 -10.72 4.68
CA GLY A 104 40.12 -10.02 3.79
C GLY A 104 38.88 -9.49 4.49
N GLU A 105 37.99 -8.88 3.71
CA GLU A 105 36.73 -8.30 4.17
C GLU A 105 35.56 -8.97 3.43
N ILE A 106 34.53 -9.35 4.18
CA ILE A 106 33.38 -10.07 3.63
C ILE A 106 32.09 -9.72 4.37
N ASP A 107 30.99 -9.57 3.64
CA ASP A 107 29.68 -9.41 4.26
C ASP A 107 29.08 -10.79 4.56
N VAL A 108 28.60 -10.96 5.80
CA VAL A 108 27.96 -12.18 6.26
C VAL A 108 26.48 -11.89 6.47
N THR A 109 25.64 -12.55 5.67
CA THR A 109 24.19 -12.33 5.64
C THR A 109 23.46 -13.55 6.17
N CYS A 110 22.60 -13.36 7.16
CA CYS A 110 21.58 -14.32 7.55
C CYS A 110 20.25 -13.91 6.92
N SER A 111 19.55 -14.83 6.30
CA SER A 111 18.24 -14.60 5.70
C SER A 111 17.34 -15.81 5.88
N ASN A 112 16.04 -15.63 5.68
CA ASN A 112 15.21 -16.79 5.34
C ASN A 112 15.59 -17.33 3.94
N GLU A 113 15.16 -18.54 3.58
CA GLU A 113 15.50 -19.16 2.29
C GLU A 113 15.07 -18.31 1.09
N LYS A 114 13.94 -17.60 1.23
CA LYS A 114 13.39 -16.70 0.21
C LYS A 114 14.07 -15.35 0.14
N LYS A 115 14.96 -15.04 1.09
CA LYS A 115 15.69 -13.77 1.23
C LYS A 115 14.80 -12.52 1.31
N THR A 116 13.56 -12.68 1.77
CA THR A 116 12.59 -11.60 1.96
C THR A 116 12.78 -10.87 3.28
N VAL A 117 13.50 -11.50 4.20
CA VAL A 117 14.02 -10.91 5.44
C VAL A 117 15.48 -11.29 5.55
N SER A 118 16.36 -10.30 5.61
CA SER A 118 17.79 -10.50 5.79
C SER A 118 18.40 -9.51 6.79
N LYS A 119 19.48 -9.95 7.44
CA LYS A 119 20.37 -9.10 8.24
C LYS A 119 21.81 -9.39 7.90
N THR A 120 22.63 -8.35 7.93
CA THR A 120 24.04 -8.45 7.54
C THR A 120 24.93 -7.73 8.54
N PHE A 121 26.09 -8.34 8.78
CA PHE A 121 27.23 -7.68 9.40
C PHE A 121 28.45 -7.82 8.50
N HIS A 122 29.39 -6.89 8.66
CA HIS A 122 30.64 -6.89 7.93
C HIS A 122 31.74 -7.57 8.76
N ALA A 123 32.42 -8.54 8.15
CA ALA A 123 33.44 -9.36 8.79
C ALA A 123 34.84 -8.99 8.29
N TYR A 124 35.71 -8.59 9.23
CA TYR A 124 37.14 -8.41 9.03
C TYR A 124 37.87 -9.71 9.37
N CYS A 125 38.35 -10.41 8.37
CA CYS A 125 39.15 -11.62 8.50
C CYS A 125 40.64 -11.27 8.59
N TYR A 126 41.32 -11.68 9.67
CA TYR A 126 42.70 -11.26 9.96
C TYR A 126 43.59 -12.40 10.46
N ASP A 127 44.90 -12.36 10.17
CA ASP A 127 45.88 -13.29 10.73
C ASP A 127 46.63 -12.61 11.89
N LYS A 128 47.32 -11.49 11.60
CA LYS A 128 48.24 -10.84 12.54
C LYS A 128 47.66 -9.65 13.29
N GLY A 129 46.65 -8.98 12.74
CA GLY A 129 46.00 -7.89 13.45
C GLY A 129 44.85 -7.24 12.70
N VAL A 130 43.99 -6.56 13.44
CA VAL A 130 42.80 -5.86 12.93
C VAL A 130 42.45 -4.68 13.82
N ILE A 131 41.90 -3.63 13.22
CA ILE A 131 41.14 -2.60 13.94
C ILE A 131 39.68 -2.72 13.54
N ILE A 132 38.82 -2.89 14.54
CA ILE A 132 37.37 -2.98 14.37
C ILE A 132 36.78 -1.71 14.98
N VAL A 133 36.00 -0.98 14.19
CA VAL A 133 35.33 0.25 14.62
C VAL A 133 33.83 0.04 14.53
N ASN A 134 33.12 0.22 15.63
CA ASN A 134 31.66 0.16 15.67
C ASN A 134 31.09 1.47 16.23
N TYR A 135 29.93 1.87 15.73
CA TYR A 135 29.11 2.87 16.40
C TYR A 135 28.57 2.28 17.73
N LYS A 136 28.73 3.02 18.83
CA LYS A 136 28.19 2.65 20.15
C LYS A 136 26.75 3.15 20.30
N GLY A 137 25.89 2.70 19.39
CA GLY A 137 24.45 2.90 19.42
C GLY A 137 23.75 1.80 18.64
N ASN A 138 22.52 2.08 18.21
CA ASN A 138 21.69 1.06 17.58
C ASN A 138 22.03 0.95 16.09
N VAL A 139 21.92 -0.25 15.54
CA VAL A 139 22.02 -0.51 14.10
C VAL A 139 20.91 -1.48 13.70
N SER A 140 20.26 -1.22 12.55
CA SER A 140 19.16 -2.06 12.07
C SER A 140 19.63 -3.43 11.59
N GLY A 141 20.82 -3.47 10.96
CA GLY A 141 21.30 -4.64 10.19
C GLY A 141 20.56 -4.83 8.86
N GLN A 142 19.61 -3.94 8.54
CA GLN A 142 18.70 -4.03 7.38
C GLN A 142 18.86 -2.85 6.41
N SER A 143 19.86 -2.00 6.65
CA SER A 143 20.25 -0.92 5.74
C SER A 143 20.64 -1.47 4.38
N SER A 144 20.21 -0.76 3.34
CA SER A 144 20.70 -0.92 1.96
C SER A 144 22.03 -0.21 1.71
N LYS A 145 22.41 0.72 2.60
CA LYS A 145 23.68 1.46 2.54
C LYS A 145 24.77 0.80 3.39
N SER A 146 26.01 0.89 2.92
CA SER A 146 27.22 0.45 3.64
C SER A 146 27.66 1.40 4.77
N TYR A 147 27.03 2.57 4.89
CA TYR A 147 27.31 3.57 5.91
C TYR A 147 26.02 4.03 6.60
N LEU A 148 26.16 4.65 7.77
CA LEU A 148 25.05 5.24 8.52
C LEU A 148 24.94 6.74 8.27
N ASP A 149 23.72 7.24 8.22
CA ASP A 149 23.39 8.66 8.26
C ASP A 149 23.24 9.10 9.73
N PHE A 150 23.81 10.26 10.07
CA PHE A 150 23.62 10.92 11.36
C PHE A 150 23.09 12.34 11.17
N GLY A 151 22.11 12.73 11.98
CA GLY A 151 21.68 14.11 12.06
C GLY A 151 22.77 14.99 12.66
N GLN A 152 22.93 16.20 12.15
CA GLN A 152 23.82 17.22 12.71
C GLN A 152 23.47 17.56 14.17
N TYR A 153 22.23 17.30 14.58
CA TYR A 153 21.70 17.63 15.89
C TYR A 153 20.97 16.47 16.57
N ASP A 154 20.96 16.51 17.90
CA ASP A 154 20.10 15.71 18.76
C ASP A 154 18.92 16.57 19.27
N PRO A 155 17.74 15.97 19.50
CA PRO A 155 16.55 16.68 19.92
C PRO A 155 16.60 17.03 21.41
N SER A 156 16.04 18.18 21.76
CA SER A 156 15.90 18.63 23.15
C SER A 156 14.60 19.40 23.33
N TYR A 157 13.75 18.94 24.24
CA TYR A 157 12.47 19.56 24.56
C TYR A 157 12.05 19.19 25.99
N SER A 158 11.25 20.04 26.64
CA SER A 158 10.71 19.80 27.99
C SER A 158 9.29 19.23 27.99
N SER A 159 8.57 19.39 26.88
CA SER A 159 7.17 18.98 26.70
C SER A 159 6.85 18.86 25.20
N LEU A 160 5.78 18.13 24.85
CA LEU A 160 5.33 17.90 23.46
C LEU A 160 4.49 19.07 22.91
N GLU A 161 5.01 20.28 23.08
CA GLU A 161 4.37 21.49 22.59
C GLU A 161 4.74 21.75 21.13
N TYR A 162 3.83 22.39 20.39
CA TYR A 162 4.06 22.75 19.00
C TYR A 162 5.22 23.75 18.88
N ASP A 163 6.14 23.51 17.95
CA ASP A 163 7.41 24.23 17.77
C ASP A 163 8.31 24.28 19.03
N GLY A 164 8.14 23.31 19.95
CA GLY A 164 8.91 23.22 21.19
C GLY A 164 10.28 22.55 21.06
N LEU A 165 10.68 22.13 19.85
CA LEU A 165 11.94 21.43 19.62
C LEU A 165 13.12 22.42 19.62
N HIS A 166 14.11 22.13 20.45
CA HIS A 166 15.44 22.72 20.37
C HIS A 166 16.45 21.67 19.92
N THR A 167 17.50 22.11 19.24
CA THR A 167 18.55 21.24 18.73
C THR A 167 19.86 21.44 19.49
N VAL A 168 20.53 20.33 19.80
CA VAL A 168 21.87 20.32 20.41
C VAL A 168 22.82 19.65 19.42
N ALA A 169 24.03 20.18 19.25
CA ALA A 169 25.01 19.55 18.36
C ALA A 169 25.23 18.08 18.74
N SER A 170 25.03 17.18 17.79
CA SER A 170 25.11 15.74 18.04
C SER A 170 26.56 15.27 18.14
N LYS A 171 26.72 14.09 18.75
CA LYS A 171 28.01 13.41 18.85
C LYS A 171 27.83 11.92 18.60
N VAL A 172 28.83 11.32 17.96
CA VAL A 172 28.86 9.88 17.68
C VAL A 172 29.91 9.23 18.56
N LYS A 173 29.50 8.28 19.39
CA LYS A 173 30.42 7.51 20.21
C LYS A 173 30.84 6.24 19.51
N LEU A 174 32.12 5.93 19.54
CA LEU A 174 32.68 4.72 18.92
C LEU A 174 33.10 3.68 19.97
N ASP A 175 32.97 2.41 19.58
CA ASP A 175 33.65 1.26 20.18
C ASP A 175 34.77 0.83 19.23
N ILE A 176 36.02 0.96 19.68
CA ILE A 176 37.21 0.72 18.86
C ILE A 176 38.04 -0.36 19.50
N GLN A 177 38.18 -1.47 18.79
CA GLN A 177 38.97 -2.62 19.22
C GLN A 177 40.19 -2.76 18.30
N CYS A 178 41.38 -2.76 18.88
CA CYS A 178 42.63 -3.05 18.18
C CYS A 178 43.17 -4.40 18.69
N VAL A 179 43.37 -5.35 17.78
CA VAL A 179 43.93 -6.67 18.10
C VAL A 179 45.19 -6.85 17.25
N ILE A 180 46.31 -7.19 17.88
CA ILE A 180 47.57 -7.51 17.20
C ILE A 180 48.17 -8.72 17.90
N ASP A 181 48.64 -9.69 17.12
CA ASP A 181 49.25 -10.94 17.61
C ASP A 181 50.68 -10.70 18.11
N THR A 182 50.80 -9.96 19.21
CA THR A 182 52.06 -9.60 19.87
C THR A 182 51.91 -9.61 21.39
N ASP A 183 53.00 -9.83 22.13
CA ASP A 183 53.03 -9.73 23.59
C ASP A 183 52.88 -8.29 24.12
N GLU A 184 52.94 -7.29 23.24
CA GLU A 184 52.78 -5.87 23.57
C GLU A 184 51.30 -5.44 23.61
N HIS A 185 50.99 -4.43 24.43
CA HIS A 185 49.64 -3.90 24.50
C HIS A 185 49.22 -3.24 23.18
N SER A 186 48.24 -3.87 22.51
CA SER A 186 47.63 -3.33 21.30
C SER A 186 47.00 -1.96 21.57
N SER A 187 47.38 -0.96 20.77
CA SER A 187 46.82 0.39 20.82
C SER A 187 46.73 0.97 19.41
N TYR A 188 45.97 2.04 19.26
CA TYR A 188 45.76 2.72 17.98
C TYR A 188 45.99 4.23 18.12
N ARG A 189 46.12 4.88 16.97
CA ARG A 189 46.13 6.33 16.81
C ARG A 189 45.30 6.73 15.60
N VAL A 190 44.82 7.97 15.58
CA VAL A 190 44.16 8.53 14.39
C VAL A 190 45.21 8.83 13.33
N LEU A 191 45.04 8.28 12.13
CA LEU A 191 45.89 8.58 10.97
C LEU A 191 45.37 9.82 10.23
N SER A 192 44.08 9.83 9.93
CA SER A 192 43.41 10.88 9.17
C SER A 192 41.92 10.92 9.51
N LYS A 193 41.29 12.06 9.23
CA LYS A 193 39.84 12.26 9.35
C LYS A 193 39.40 13.37 8.39
N SER A 194 38.12 13.42 8.05
CA SER A 194 37.55 14.53 7.29
C SER A 194 37.52 15.85 8.09
N ASP A 195 37.42 16.98 7.38
CA ASP A 195 37.46 18.32 7.99
C ASP A 195 36.16 18.68 8.74
N ASN A 196 35.04 18.07 8.35
CA ASN A 196 33.73 18.26 8.95
C ASN A 196 33.57 17.56 10.32
N ILE A 197 34.61 16.93 10.87
CA ILE A 197 34.56 16.27 12.19
C ILE A 197 35.76 16.56 13.07
N SER A 198 35.60 16.36 14.37
CA SER A 198 36.69 16.24 15.36
C SER A 198 36.52 14.96 16.16
N PHE A 199 37.61 14.43 16.72
CA PHE A 199 37.60 13.20 17.50
C PHE A 199 38.34 13.40 18.82
N ASP A 200 37.69 13.05 19.92
CA ASP A 200 38.29 13.00 21.25
C ASP A 200 38.63 11.55 21.63
N ASP A 201 39.92 11.25 21.69
CA ASP A 201 40.41 9.92 22.03
C ASP A 201 40.15 9.55 23.50
N GLY A 202 39.93 10.50 24.40
CA GLY A 202 39.60 10.19 25.80
C GLY A 202 38.19 9.60 25.96
N SER A 203 37.21 10.22 25.32
CA SER A 203 35.80 9.80 25.36
C SER A 203 35.39 8.84 24.24
N LYS A 204 36.22 8.71 23.20
CA LYS A 204 35.95 8.02 21.94
C LYS A 204 34.74 8.62 21.20
N GLU A 205 34.63 9.94 21.23
CA GLU A 205 33.51 10.68 20.65
C GLU A 205 33.96 11.48 19.42
N ILE A 206 33.16 11.38 18.35
CA ILE A 206 33.20 12.26 17.20
C ILE A 206 32.24 13.42 17.46
N SER A 207 32.71 14.66 17.29
CA SER A 207 31.86 15.85 17.24
C SER A 207 31.80 16.42 15.82
N PHE A 208 30.64 16.90 15.41
CA PHE A 208 30.40 17.41 14.07
C PHE A 208 30.72 18.90 13.96
N ASN A 209 31.55 19.25 12.98
CA ASN A 209 31.94 20.62 12.64
C ASN A 209 31.26 21.10 11.34
N GLY A 210 30.58 20.21 10.62
CA GLY A 210 29.90 20.46 9.35
C GLY A 210 29.00 19.29 8.97
N TYR A 211 28.58 19.24 7.72
CA TYR A 211 27.69 18.21 7.15
C TYR A 211 28.33 17.50 5.93
N GLY A 212 27.65 16.50 5.38
CA GLY A 212 28.10 15.69 4.24
C GLY A 212 28.92 14.46 4.65
N ASP A 213 29.52 13.81 3.65
CA ASP A 213 30.36 12.62 3.83
C ASP A 213 31.47 12.87 4.84
N ALA A 214 31.67 11.92 5.76
CA ALA A 214 32.67 11.97 6.79
C ALA A 214 33.40 10.63 6.93
N PHE A 215 34.66 10.70 7.35
CA PHE A 215 35.44 9.51 7.64
C PHE A 215 36.46 9.75 8.74
N ILE A 216 36.85 8.67 9.42
CA ILE A 216 38.00 8.63 10.32
C ILE A 216 38.76 7.33 10.12
N THR A 217 40.08 7.44 9.99
CA THR A 217 40.98 6.30 9.80
C THR A 217 41.83 6.11 11.04
N PHE A 218 41.76 4.91 11.61
CA PHE A 218 42.60 4.48 12.71
C PHE A 218 43.69 3.57 12.18
N VAL A 219 44.86 3.63 12.80
CA VAL A 219 45.99 2.76 12.51
C VAL A 219 46.62 2.30 13.81
N SER A 220 47.15 1.08 13.79
CA SER A 220 47.84 0.51 14.94
C SER A 220 49.09 1.33 15.29
N SER A 221 49.39 1.44 16.58
CA SER A 221 50.62 2.07 17.05
C SER A 221 51.86 1.16 16.90
N LEU A 222 51.65 -0.14 16.65
CA LEU A 222 52.70 -1.16 16.59
C LEU A 222 52.99 -1.64 15.14
N ASP A 223 52.01 -1.53 14.25
CA ASP A 223 52.11 -1.95 12.85
C ASP A 223 51.22 -1.04 11.97
N ASP A 224 51.85 -0.13 11.23
CA ASP A 224 51.16 0.84 10.38
C ASP A 224 50.39 0.18 9.21
N SER A 225 50.62 -1.10 8.92
CA SER A 225 49.84 -1.83 7.91
C SER A 225 48.45 -2.23 8.40
N VAL A 226 48.22 -2.28 9.72
CA VAL A 226 46.91 -2.57 10.32
C VAL A 226 46.14 -1.25 10.48
N SER A 227 45.17 -1.01 9.59
CA SER A 227 44.34 0.19 9.60
C SER A 227 42.89 -0.10 9.26
N ASN A 228 41.98 0.77 9.69
CA ASN A 228 40.57 0.70 9.37
C ASN A 228 39.98 2.11 9.20
N THR A 229 39.11 2.29 8.21
CA THR A 229 38.40 3.57 7.97
C THR A 229 36.91 3.40 8.23
N TYR A 230 36.40 4.13 9.21
CA TYR A 230 34.98 4.24 9.47
C TYR A 230 34.38 5.38 8.65
N ARG A 231 33.33 5.09 7.87
CA ARG A 231 32.64 6.04 6.98
C ARG A 231 31.18 6.22 7.39
N PHE A 232 30.69 7.45 7.30
CA PHE A 232 29.32 7.83 7.61
C PHE A 232 28.98 9.15 6.92
N ASN A 233 27.70 9.52 6.90
CA ASN A 233 27.24 10.80 6.36
C ASN A 233 26.58 11.64 7.47
N ILE A 234 26.77 12.95 7.42
CA ILE A 234 26.14 13.91 8.34
C ILE A 234 25.08 14.68 7.58
N VAL A 235 23.81 14.47 7.90
CA VAL A 235 22.67 15.13 7.27
C VAL A 235 22.60 16.58 7.72
N LYS A 236 22.63 17.50 6.75
CA LYS A 236 22.54 18.94 6.99
C LYS A 236 21.23 19.28 7.70
N ASP A 237 21.34 20.00 8.81
CA ASP A 237 20.20 20.38 9.66
C ASP A 237 19.36 19.19 10.19
N GLY A 238 19.87 17.96 10.02
CA GLY A 238 19.16 16.75 10.41
C GLY A 238 19.13 16.55 11.92
N VAL A 239 18.01 16.02 12.40
CA VAL A 239 17.77 15.73 13.81
C VAL A 239 17.67 14.22 14.00
N ASN A 240 18.48 13.68 14.91
CA ASN A 240 18.43 12.27 15.25
C ASN A 240 17.15 11.91 16.01
N VAL A 241 16.52 10.80 15.67
CA VAL A 241 15.30 10.31 16.32
C VAL A 241 15.61 9.03 17.09
N TYR A 242 15.48 9.09 18.41
CA TYR A 242 15.77 7.98 19.32
C TYR A 242 14.52 7.36 19.94
N ASN A 243 13.34 7.96 19.73
CA ASN A 243 12.03 7.49 20.18
C ASN A 243 10.89 8.20 19.43
N TYR A 244 9.64 7.78 19.67
CA TYR A 244 8.46 8.32 19.00
C TYR A 244 8.21 9.82 19.26
N ASN A 245 8.51 10.32 20.46
CA ASN A 245 8.32 11.74 20.77
C ASN A 245 9.32 12.62 20.01
N ASP A 246 10.55 12.15 19.81
CA ASP A 246 11.52 12.85 18.96
C ASP A 246 11.01 12.97 17.52
N LEU A 247 10.45 11.89 16.97
CA LEU A 247 9.82 11.88 15.65
C LEU A 247 8.68 12.91 15.60
N LEU A 248 7.77 12.85 16.57
CA LEU A 248 6.62 13.75 16.68
C LEU A 248 7.04 15.22 16.71
N MET A 249 8.09 15.55 17.47
CA MET A 249 8.64 16.90 17.58
C MET A 249 9.32 17.37 16.30
N CYS A 250 9.91 16.47 15.51
CA CYS A 250 10.48 16.80 14.21
C CYS A 250 9.42 16.95 13.10
N THR A 251 8.27 16.27 13.26
CA THR A 251 7.20 16.20 12.25
C THR A 251 5.94 16.93 12.70
N ASN A 252 5.00 16.24 13.35
CA ASN A 252 3.62 16.71 13.54
C ASN A 252 3.52 17.90 14.50
N LYS A 253 4.51 18.09 15.38
CA LYS A 253 4.63 19.23 16.30
C LYS A 253 5.62 20.29 15.81
N SER A 254 5.91 20.32 14.51
CA SER A 254 6.70 21.38 13.88
C SER A 254 5.90 22.04 12.76
N SER A 255 5.90 23.37 12.71
CA SER A 255 5.29 24.17 11.64
C SER A 255 6.00 24.01 10.30
N THR A 256 7.31 23.79 10.33
CA THR A 256 8.17 23.78 9.14
C THR A 256 8.81 22.42 8.86
N GLY A 257 8.73 21.50 9.83
CA GLY A 257 9.40 20.20 9.81
C GLY A 257 10.92 20.31 9.97
N HIS A 258 11.54 19.20 10.34
CA HIS A 258 12.99 19.04 10.38
C HIS A 258 13.40 17.82 9.56
N PRO A 259 14.58 17.82 8.91
CA PRO A 259 15.10 16.59 8.33
C PRO A 259 15.30 15.55 9.43
N VAL A 260 14.70 14.38 9.28
CA VAL A 260 14.69 13.32 10.29
C VAL A 260 15.76 12.29 9.98
N VAL A 261 16.51 11.86 10.99
CA VAL A 261 17.47 10.76 10.87
C VAL A 261 17.18 9.71 11.93
N MET A 262 16.63 8.57 11.54
CA MET A 262 16.26 7.50 12.47
C MET A 262 17.50 6.84 13.08
N GLN A 263 17.50 6.69 14.40
CA GLN A 263 18.52 5.99 15.19
C GLN A 263 17.95 4.79 15.96
N THR A 264 16.68 4.44 15.70
CA THR A 264 15.99 3.28 16.29
C THR A 264 14.78 2.89 15.44
N SER A 265 14.32 1.64 15.54
CA SER A 265 12.98 1.28 15.08
C SER A 265 11.92 1.81 16.05
N LEU A 266 10.75 2.14 15.49
CA LEU A 266 9.52 2.43 16.21
C LEU A 266 8.52 1.31 15.90
N GLY A 267 8.46 0.29 16.77
CA GLY A 267 7.65 -0.90 16.61
C GLY A 267 6.23 -0.80 17.20
N SER A 268 5.42 -1.82 16.95
CA SER A 268 4.10 -2.00 17.55
C SER A 268 4.18 -2.51 19.00
N LEU A 269 3.04 -2.62 19.69
CA LEU A 269 2.99 -3.32 20.99
C LEU A 269 3.50 -4.75 20.88
N ALA A 270 3.24 -5.43 19.75
CA ALA A 270 3.70 -6.79 19.51
C ALA A 270 5.22 -6.85 19.35
N ASP A 271 5.85 -5.81 18.81
CA ASP A 271 7.30 -5.76 18.63
C ASP A 271 8.02 -5.51 19.98
N VAL A 272 7.45 -4.66 20.83
CA VAL A 272 8.15 -4.13 22.02
C VAL A 272 7.82 -4.87 23.31
N TYR A 273 6.58 -5.31 23.50
CA TYR A 273 6.08 -5.80 24.79
C TYR A 273 5.65 -7.27 24.76
N VAL A 274 5.73 -7.91 25.93
CA VAL A 274 5.29 -9.30 26.09
C VAL A 274 3.76 -9.36 26.17
N ALA A 275 3.16 -10.26 25.39
CA ALA A 275 1.73 -10.52 25.43
C ALA A 275 1.31 -11.15 26.78
N SER A 276 0.14 -10.76 27.30
CA SER A 276 -0.43 -11.28 28.55
C SER A 276 -1.68 -12.15 28.35
N GLY A 277 -2.28 -12.12 27.15
CA GLY A 277 -3.44 -12.92 26.78
C GLY A 277 -4.26 -12.26 25.67
N VAL A 278 -5.50 -12.71 25.51
CA VAL A 278 -6.50 -12.07 24.64
C VAL A 278 -7.60 -11.43 25.48
N ASP A 279 -8.23 -10.39 24.97
CA ASP A 279 -9.39 -9.77 25.60
C ASP A 279 -10.56 -10.76 25.64
N PRO A 280 -11.13 -11.09 26.82
CA PRO A 280 -12.26 -12.02 26.92
C PRO A 280 -13.52 -11.56 26.19
N SER A 281 -13.65 -10.25 25.90
CA SER A 281 -14.77 -9.67 25.16
C SER A 281 -14.49 -9.53 23.65
N ASN A 282 -13.23 -9.66 23.24
CA ASN A 282 -12.80 -9.64 21.85
C ASN A 282 -11.56 -10.54 21.66
N GLU A 283 -11.78 -11.80 21.26
CA GLU A 283 -10.71 -12.80 21.11
C GLU A 283 -9.63 -12.42 20.09
N LYS A 284 -9.87 -11.41 19.23
CA LYS A 284 -8.88 -10.87 18.28
C LYS A 284 -7.96 -9.82 18.91
N LYS A 285 -8.34 -9.21 20.04
CA LYS A 285 -7.54 -8.20 20.72
C LYS A 285 -6.54 -8.85 21.66
N ILE A 286 -5.26 -8.66 21.38
CA ILE A 286 -4.15 -9.08 22.25
C ILE A 286 -3.94 -8.04 23.35
N LEU A 287 -3.79 -8.51 24.60
CA LEU A 287 -3.41 -7.72 25.75
C LEU A 287 -1.92 -7.84 26.02
N TYR A 288 -1.31 -6.77 26.53
CA TYR A 288 0.13 -6.68 26.77
C TYR A 288 0.42 -6.27 28.22
N LYS A 289 1.52 -6.77 28.78
CA LYS A 289 2.03 -6.33 30.09
C LYS A 289 3.14 -5.30 29.89
N ASN A 290 3.34 -4.44 30.90
CA ASN A 290 4.44 -3.48 30.94
C ASN A 290 5.78 -4.19 31.24
N GLU A 291 6.17 -5.08 30.32
CA GLU A 291 7.40 -5.87 30.36
C GLU A 291 7.92 -5.95 28.92
N LEU A 292 9.12 -5.42 28.69
CA LEU A 292 9.78 -5.47 27.40
C LEU A 292 10.15 -6.92 27.07
N LYS A 293 10.07 -7.30 25.79
CA LYS A 293 10.56 -8.62 25.40
C LYS A 293 12.09 -8.69 25.55
N SER A 294 12.61 -9.89 25.80
CA SER A 294 14.05 -10.12 25.90
C SER A 294 14.78 -9.97 24.57
N ASP A 295 14.05 -10.19 23.46
CA ASP A 295 14.49 -10.06 22.08
C ASP A 295 14.02 -8.76 21.42
N ALA A 296 13.15 -7.98 22.08
CA ALA A 296 12.91 -6.60 21.67
C ALA A 296 14.27 -5.91 21.70
N LYS A 297 14.75 -5.51 20.52
CA LYS A 297 16.05 -4.88 20.39
C LYS A 297 15.99 -3.50 21.04
N THR A 298 16.73 -2.57 20.48
CA THR A 298 16.69 -1.16 20.83
C THR A 298 15.38 -0.48 20.45
N ASP A 299 14.45 -1.22 19.84
CA ASP A 299 13.15 -0.80 19.34
C ASP A 299 12.33 -0.07 20.43
N LYS A 300 11.69 1.02 20.01
CA LYS A 300 10.79 1.82 20.85
C LYS A 300 9.36 1.67 20.35
N LEU A 301 8.38 1.93 21.20
CA LEU A 301 6.97 1.91 20.78
C LEU A 301 6.67 3.11 19.87
N PHE A 302 5.93 2.88 18.78
CA PHE A 302 5.25 3.94 18.04
C PHE A 302 3.95 4.32 18.79
N GLY A 303 3.90 5.52 19.37
CA GLY A 303 2.78 6.01 20.16
C GLY A 303 3.03 6.07 21.67
N ASN A 304 2.33 6.96 22.36
CA ASN A 304 2.32 7.04 23.82
C ASN A 304 1.16 6.21 24.39
N TYR A 305 1.49 5.06 24.98
CA TYR A 305 0.54 4.07 25.49
C TYR A 305 0.46 4.02 27.02
N SER A 306 -0.75 3.95 27.55
CA SER A 306 -1.04 3.77 28.97
C SER A 306 -1.51 2.36 29.26
N PHE A 307 -0.74 1.62 30.06
CA PHE A 307 -1.12 0.27 30.51
C PHE A 307 -2.27 0.26 31.52
N ASP A 308 -2.47 1.37 32.25
CA ASP A 308 -3.54 1.48 33.25
C ASP A 308 -4.93 1.63 32.60
N THR A 309 -4.97 2.25 31.41
CA THR A 309 -6.20 2.52 30.67
C THR A 309 -6.33 1.73 29.37
N ASP A 310 -5.31 0.95 28.98
CA ASP A 310 -5.21 0.22 27.70
C ASP A 310 -5.54 1.12 26.49
N SER A 311 -4.95 2.33 26.48
CA SER A 311 -5.26 3.35 25.48
C SER A 311 -4.02 4.10 25.00
N PHE A 312 -4.07 4.57 23.75
CA PHE A 312 -3.09 5.46 23.16
C PHE A 312 -3.51 6.92 23.25
N SER A 313 -2.54 7.83 23.11
CA SER A 313 -2.75 9.29 23.14
C SER A 313 -2.86 9.93 21.75
N PHE A 314 -3.07 9.12 20.70
CA PHE A 314 -2.95 9.56 19.30
C PHE A 314 -3.83 10.75 18.91
N SER A 315 -4.98 10.94 19.57
CA SER A 315 -5.89 12.07 19.31
C SER A 315 -5.25 13.45 19.46
N ASN A 316 -4.14 13.56 20.20
CA ASN A 316 -3.38 14.80 20.34
C ASN A 316 -2.07 14.81 19.53
N GLU A 317 -1.80 13.75 18.76
CA GLU A 317 -0.49 13.47 18.15
C GLU A 317 -0.55 13.35 16.63
N TYR A 318 -1.63 12.80 16.05
CA TYR A 318 -1.78 12.76 14.60
C TYR A 318 -1.97 14.17 14.01
N TYR A 319 -1.77 14.28 12.70
CA TYR A 319 -2.05 15.50 11.94
C TYR A 319 -3.39 15.37 11.20
N GLU A 320 -4.31 16.32 11.38
CA GLU A 320 -5.55 16.39 10.61
C GLU A 320 -5.37 17.23 9.36
N PHE A 321 -5.93 16.78 8.24
CA PHE A 321 -5.98 17.55 7.00
C PHE A 321 -7.29 17.28 6.25
N GLU A 322 -7.68 18.20 5.36
CA GLU A 322 -8.82 18.00 4.47
C GLU A 322 -8.40 17.16 3.27
N SER A 323 -9.31 16.30 2.80
CA SER A 323 -9.11 15.52 1.57
C SER A 323 -8.69 16.42 0.41
N THR A 324 -7.68 15.98 -0.33
CA THR A 324 -7.25 16.60 -1.59
C THR A 324 -8.04 16.10 -2.79
N TYR A 325 -8.79 15.02 -2.59
CA TYR A 325 -9.64 14.42 -3.60
C TYR A 325 -10.92 15.24 -3.79
N HIS A 326 -11.62 15.04 -4.91
CA HIS A 326 -12.85 15.77 -5.22
C HIS A 326 -14.00 15.42 -4.25
N THR A 327 -14.59 16.43 -3.58
CA THR A 327 -15.60 16.25 -2.51
C THR A 327 -17.01 16.70 -2.86
N THR A 328 -17.28 17.11 -4.11
CA THR A 328 -18.59 17.72 -4.46
C THR A 328 -19.78 16.82 -4.14
N TYR A 329 -19.63 15.50 -4.26
CA TYR A 329 -20.69 14.56 -3.85
C TYR A 329 -20.99 14.63 -2.35
N ILE A 330 -19.96 14.63 -1.50
CA ILE A 330 -20.14 14.77 -0.04
C ILE A 330 -20.80 16.11 0.30
N ASP A 331 -20.36 17.19 -0.35
CA ASP A 331 -20.93 18.52 -0.14
C ASP A 331 -22.43 18.55 -0.52
N GLU A 332 -22.80 17.97 -1.67
CA GLU A 332 -24.19 17.87 -2.12
C GLU A 332 -25.04 16.95 -1.23
N PHE A 333 -24.49 15.82 -0.80
CA PHE A 333 -25.16 14.88 0.10
C PHE A 333 -25.46 15.53 1.45
N ASN A 334 -24.49 16.22 2.04
CA ASN A 334 -24.64 16.91 3.32
C ASN A 334 -25.69 18.03 3.25
N GLU A 335 -25.69 18.85 2.19
CA GLU A 335 -26.71 19.90 2.03
C GLU A 335 -28.11 19.32 1.81
N THR A 336 -28.22 18.26 1.00
CA THR A 336 -29.49 17.59 0.69
C THR A 336 -30.10 16.92 1.94
N ASN A 337 -29.27 16.37 2.81
CA ASN A 337 -29.70 15.59 3.98
C ASN A 337 -29.49 16.31 5.33
N LYS A 338 -29.24 17.63 5.32
CA LYS A 338 -28.90 18.39 6.54
C LYS A 338 -29.91 18.28 7.69
N ASP A 339 -31.19 18.08 7.38
CA ASP A 339 -32.26 17.94 8.38
C ASP A 339 -32.41 16.50 8.89
N ALA A 340 -31.83 15.52 8.19
CA ALA A 340 -31.89 14.09 8.50
C ALA A 340 -30.62 13.57 9.19
N LEU A 341 -29.47 14.22 8.96
CA LEU A 341 -28.19 13.83 9.52
C LEU A 341 -28.03 14.34 10.96
N SER A 342 -27.47 13.50 11.84
CA SER A 342 -27.04 13.94 13.16
C SER A 342 -25.80 14.82 13.09
N GLU A 343 -24.87 14.48 12.18
CA GLU A 343 -23.64 15.22 11.87
C GLU A 343 -23.35 15.07 10.38
N PRO A 344 -22.76 16.09 9.72
CA PRO A 344 -22.36 15.98 8.33
C PRO A 344 -21.26 14.93 8.14
N VAL A 345 -21.23 14.28 6.99
CA VAL A 345 -20.13 13.40 6.59
C VAL A 345 -18.85 14.23 6.51
N SER A 346 -17.86 13.85 7.30
CA SER A 346 -16.58 14.55 7.39
C SER A 346 -15.76 14.41 6.11
N LYS A 347 -14.98 15.43 5.78
CA LYS A 347 -13.97 15.43 4.70
C LYS A 347 -12.54 15.38 5.24
N LYS A 348 -12.40 15.34 6.56
CA LYS A 348 -11.12 15.27 7.25
C LYS A 348 -10.55 13.87 7.22
N LEU A 349 -9.24 13.83 7.06
CA LEU A 349 -8.40 12.65 7.17
C LEU A 349 -7.34 12.90 8.25
N ILE A 350 -6.75 11.82 8.75
CA ILE A 350 -5.61 11.89 9.65
C ILE A 350 -4.37 11.28 9.03
N ALA A 351 -3.21 11.89 9.33
CA ALA A 351 -1.89 11.37 9.03
C ALA A 351 -1.16 11.03 10.34
N GLY A 352 -0.63 9.82 10.45
CA GLY A 352 0.19 9.41 11.59
C GLY A 352 1.49 10.22 11.69
N ILE A 353 2.12 10.47 10.55
CA ILE A 353 3.35 11.27 10.41
C ILE A 353 3.14 12.29 9.29
N ARG A 354 3.42 13.56 9.56
CA ARG A 354 3.48 14.63 8.56
C ARG A 354 4.94 15.05 8.32
N ALA A 355 5.56 14.51 7.28
CA ALA A 355 6.93 14.84 6.92
C ALA A 355 6.97 15.99 5.90
N GLN A 356 7.55 17.13 6.31
CA GLN A 356 7.70 18.33 5.48
C GLN A 356 9.15 18.55 4.99
N LYS A 357 10.05 17.62 5.35
CA LYS A 357 11.49 17.59 5.07
C LYS A 357 11.95 16.15 4.92
N ASP A 358 13.18 15.97 4.45
CA ASP A 358 13.79 14.66 4.22
C ASP A 358 13.72 13.75 5.45
N LEU A 359 13.61 12.44 5.21
CA LEU A 359 13.62 11.42 6.26
C LEU A 359 14.55 10.29 5.84
N TYR A 360 15.61 10.12 6.63
CA TYR A 360 16.64 9.09 6.47
C TYR A 360 16.38 7.97 7.48
N GLY A 361 16.02 6.79 6.99
CA GLY A 361 15.58 5.69 7.83
C GLY A 361 16.69 4.80 8.40
N ASN A 362 17.91 4.81 7.82
CA ASN A 362 19.01 3.91 8.21
C ASN A 362 18.62 2.40 8.23
N GLY A 363 17.58 2.02 7.48
CA GLY A 363 16.99 0.68 7.50
C GLY A 363 16.21 0.34 8.78
N PHE A 364 15.95 1.30 9.67
CA PHE A 364 15.04 1.11 10.80
C PHE A 364 13.57 1.11 10.35
N THR A 365 12.74 0.39 11.11
CA THR A 365 11.31 0.23 10.83
C THR A 365 10.46 1.20 11.62
N ILE A 366 9.46 1.79 10.98
CA ILE A 366 8.34 2.49 11.59
C ILE A 366 7.07 1.66 11.37
N ASN A 367 6.50 1.15 12.46
CA ASN A 367 5.32 0.30 12.45
C ASN A 367 4.15 1.02 13.13
N LEU A 368 3.17 1.44 12.32
CA LEU A 368 2.02 2.22 12.76
C LEU A 368 0.82 1.36 13.15
N ASN A 369 0.99 0.03 13.31
CA ASN A 369 -0.07 -0.92 13.64
C ASN A 369 -1.01 -0.43 14.75
N ASN A 370 -0.48 0.20 15.79
CA ASN A 370 -1.26 0.68 16.91
C ASN A 370 -2.16 1.88 16.62
N LEU A 371 -1.85 2.65 15.57
CA LEU A 371 -2.67 3.77 15.09
C LEU A 371 -3.63 3.31 13.99
N ALA A 372 -3.11 2.56 13.01
CA ALA A 372 -3.80 2.31 11.75
C ALA A 372 -4.55 0.98 11.70
N PHE A 373 -4.19 -0.04 12.49
CA PHE A 373 -4.91 -1.31 12.49
C PHE A 373 -6.15 -1.27 13.42
N PRO A 374 -7.30 -1.86 13.01
CA PRO A 374 -8.52 -1.93 13.83
C PRO A 374 -8.40 -2.87 15.05
N ARG A 375 -7.55 -2.54 16.03
CA ARG A 375 -7.27 -3.40 17.21
C ARG A 375 -8.52 -3.68 18.04
N ASN A 376 -9.47 -2.76 18.07
CA ASN A 376 -10.72 -2.92 18.82
C ASN A 376 -11.91 -3.32 17.93
N GLY A 377 -11.68 -3.47 16.62
CA GLY A 377 -12.69 -3.78 15.63
C GLY A 377 -13.27 -5.19 15.73
N ALA A 378 -14.32 -5.42 14.94
CA ALA A 378 -15.05 -6.68 14.86
C ALA A 378 -15.27 -7.10 13.39
N PRO A 379 -15.29 -8.42 13.10
CA PRO A 379 -15.51 -8.90 11.73
C PRO A 379 -16.94 -8.61 11.27
N ASP A 380 -17.06 -7.99 10.10
CA ASP A 380 -18.33 -7.79 9.42
C ASP A 380 -18.70 -9.03 8.61
N LYS A 381 -19.75 -9.73 9.06
CA LYS A 381 -20.25 -10.96 8.45
C LYS A 381 -20.87 -10.74 7.07
N ILE A 382 -21.25 -9.52 6.73
CA ILE A 382 -21.80 -9.15 5.42
C ILE A 382 -20.67 -8.90 4.42
N ARG A 383 -19.51 -8.44 4.90
CA ARG A 383 -18.34 -8.07 4.08
C ARG A 383 -17.22 -9.11 4.13
N ASN A 384 -17.54 -10.38 3.91
CA ASN A 384 -16.54 -11.46 3.90
C ASN A 384 -15.67 -11.53 5.17
N GLY A 385 -16.14 -11.03 6.32
CA GLY A 385 -15.40 -11.02 7.58
C GLY A 385 -14.32 -9.94 7.73
N ILE A 386 -14.30 -8.91 6.88
CA ILE A 386 -13.42 -7.74 7.03
C ILE A 386 -13.57 -7.18 8.45
N ILE A 387 -12.45 -6.88 9.12
CA ILE A 387 -12.45 -6.29 10.46
C ILE A 387 -12.79 -4.80 10.35
N VAL A 388 -13.97 -4.43 10.81
CA VAL A 388 -14.44 -3.03 10.82
C VAL A 388 -14.02 -2.36 12.14
N PRO A 389 -13.48 -1.13 12.10
CA PRO A 389 -13.00 -0.42 13.29
C PRO A 389 -14.12 -0.04 14.27
N ASP A 390 -13.78 -0.04 15.57
CA ASP A 390 -14.64 0.52 16.62
C ASP A 390 -14.57 2.06 16.56
N ALA A 391 -15.71 2.69 16.29
CA ALA A 391 -15.83 4.14 16.09
C ALA A 391 -15.35 5.00 17.26
N ASN A 392 -15.24 4.45 18.48
CA ASN A 392 -14.82 5.20 19.67
C ASN A 392 -13.41 4.86 20.17
N LYS A 393 -12.78 3.82 19.63
CA LYS A 393 -11.51 3.27 20.17
C LYS A 393 -10.41 3.12 19.14
N ASP A 394 -10.76 2.96 17.87
CA ASP A 394 -9.81 2.95 16.77
C ASP A 394 -9.79 4.33 16.10
N TYR A 395 -8.75 4.62 15.31
CA TYR A 395 -8.53 5.95 14.71
C TYR A 395 -8.70 5.96 13.19
N PHE A 396 -8.28 4.88 12.53
CA PHE A 396 -8.49 4.72 11.10
C PHE A 396 -9.86 4.10 10.86
N HIS A 397 -10.78 4.90 10.33
CA HIS A 397 -12.16 4.49 10.07
C HIS A 397 -12.39 4.06 8.62
N GLY A 398 -11.33 4.02 7.83
CA GLY A 398 -11.36 3.67 6.41
C GLY A 398 -11.50 4.89 5.50
N PRO A 399 -11.60 4.64 4.19
CA PRO A 399 -11.60 5.67 3.17
C PRO A 399 -12.86 6.53 3.23
N LEU A 400 -12.76 7.76 2.77
CA LEU A 400 -13.93 8.61 2.58
C LEU A 400 -14.81 8.06 1.44
N PRO A 401 -16.14 8.24 1.52
CA PRO A 401 -17.03 7.99 0.38
C PRO A 401 -16.66 8.94 -0.76
N TYR A 402 -16.30 8.41 -1.93
CA TYR A 402 -16.20 9.23 -3.15
C TYR A 402 -17.58 9.50 -3.73
N ILE A 403 -18.33 8.41 -3.93
CA ILE A 403 -19.70 8.43 -4.41
C ILE A 403 -20.45 7.22 -3.88
N GLY A 404 -21.75 7.38 -3.61
CA GLY A 404 -22.62 6.25 -3.33
C GLY A 404 -23.97 6.33 -4.02
N ILE A 405 -24.61 5.17 -4.11
CA ILE A 405 -26.02 4.98 -4.44
C ILE A 405 -26.73 4.58 -3.14
N GLY A 406 -27.78 5.31 -2.78
CA GLY A 406 -28.46 5.16 -1.48
C GLY A 406 -27.96 6.15 -0.43
N ASP A 407 -28.21 5.85 0.85
CA ASP A 407 -27.79 6.69 1.98
C ASP A 407 -26.41 6.26 2.49
N ILE A 408 -25.36 6.99 2.11
CA ILE A 408 -23.97 6.70 2.51
C ILE A 408 -23.69 6.88 4.02
N SER A 409 -24.59 7.53 4.77
CA SER A 409 -24.39 7.77 6.21
C SER A 409 -24.85 6.59 7.08
N THR A 410 -25.82 5.80 6.60
CA THR A 410 -26.41 4.71 7.37
C THR A 410 -26.48 3.39 6.62
N ASN A 411 -26.78 3.40 5.32
CA ASN A 411 -27.01 2.19 4.55
C ASN A 411 -26.72 2.37 3.05
N PRO A 412 -25.43 2.49 2.64
CA PRO A 412 -25.08 2.59 1.23
C PRO A 412 -25.42 1.30 0.49
N PHE A 413 -26.04 1.40 -0.68
CA PHE A 413 -26.25 0.25 -1.56
C PHE A 413 -25.04 -0.04 -2.41
N VAL A 414 -24.43 1.02 -2.97
CA VAL A 414 -23.11 0.97 -3.58
C VAL A 414 -22.34 2.16 -3.05
N GLU A 415 -21.08 1.99 -2.71
CA GLU A 415 -20.19 3.10 -2.37
C GLU A 415 -18.82 2.85 -2.98
N ALA A 416 -18.32 3.80 -3.75
CA ALA A 416 -16.93 3.81 -4.20
C ALA A 416 -16.11 4.70 -3.27
N TYR A 417 -14.88 4.28 -3.03
CA TYR A 417 -14.01 4.90 -2.03
C TYR A 417 -13.09 5.96 -2.64
N ALA A 418 -12.81 7.00 -1.85
CA ALA A 418 -11.89 8.10 -2.15
C ALA A 418 -10.56 7.91 -1.41
N GLN A 419 -9.91 9.03 -1.10
CA GLN A 419 -8.75 9.14 -0.22
C GLN A 419 -9.06 8.57 1.19
N ASP A 420 -8.04 7.99 1.80
CA ASP A 420 -8.08 7.32 3.11
C ASP A 420 -7.11 8.00 4.08
N ASN A 421 -7.17 7.61 5.35
CA ASN A 421 -6.19 7.99 6.35
C ASN A 421 -4.80 7.48 5.97
N VAL A 422 -3.77 8.19 6.44
CA VAL A 422 -2.41 8.04 5.92
C VAL A 422 -1.45 7.69 7.06
N GLY A 423 -0.58 6.71 6.85
CA GLY A 423 0.52 6.43 7.76
C GLY A 423 1.52 7.57 7.80
N LEU A 424 2.14 7.84 6.65
CA LEU A 424 3.05 8.97 6.42
C LEU A 424 2.59 9.83 5.25
N LEU A 425 2.36 11.11 5.53
CA LEU A 425 2.08 12.15 4.56
C LEU A 425 3.37 12.93 4.26
N LEU A 426 3.84 12.89 3.01
CA LEU A 426 4.81 13.86 2.50
C LEU A 426 4.06 15.13 2.13
N ASP A 427 4.32 16.22 2.85
CA ASP A 427 3.63 17.50 2.69
C ASP A 427 4.63 18.59 2.31
N GLY A 428 5.01 18.61 1.03
CA GLY A 428 5.93 19.59 0.46
C GLY A 428 6.68 19.10 -0.77
N ASP A 429 7.52 19.98 -1.31
CA ASP A 429 8.29 19.73 -2.53
C ASP A 429 9.76 19.42 -2.22
N ASN A 430 10.41 18.66 -3.12
CA ASN A 430 11.83 18.32 -3.06
C ASN A 430 12.24 17.60 -1.76
N ILE A 431 11.38 16.71 -1.28
CA ILE A 431 11.60 15.88 -0.09
C ILE A 431 12.11 14.50 -0.51
N THR A 432 13.14 14.00 0.17
CA THR A 432 13.67 12.65 -0.01
C THR A 432 13.34 11.76 1.19
N LEU A 433 12.66 10.64 0.93
CA LEU A 433 12.60 9.48 1.82
C LEU A 433 13.66 8.48 1.39
N ASP A 434 14.61 8.19 2.27
CA ASP A 434 15.74 7.33 1.94
C ASP A 434 15.94 6.23 2.97
N ASN A 435 16.02 4.98 2.49
CA ASN A 435 16.32 3.81 3.31
C ASN A 435 15.38 3.68 4.53
N ILE A 436 14.10 4.00 4.33
CA ILE A 436 13.03 3.85 5.33
C ILE A 436 12.35 2.49 5.16
N ARG A 437 12.02 1.87 6.29
CA ARG A 437 11.04 0.77 6.34
C ARG A 437 9.80 1.27 7.05
N ILE A 438 8.64 1.26 6.40
CA ILE A 438 7.40 1.75 7.01
C ILE A 438 6.21 0.83 6.70
N GLN A 439 5.37 0.62 7.71
CA GLN A 439 4.17 -0.22 7.58
C GLN A 439 3.01 0.28 8.43
N ASN A 440 1.78 0.16 7.91
CA ASN A 440 0.59 0.58 8.66
C ASN A 440 0.06 -0.51 9.59
N SER A 441 0.39 -1.77 9.35
CA SER A 441 0.05 -2.85 10.27
C SER A 441 1.15 -3.89 10.39
N ASP A 442 1.04 -4.71 11.43
CA ASP A 442 1.75 -5.99 11.49
C ASP A 442 1.29 -6.87 10.31
N ALA A 443 2.11 -7.84 9.91
CA ALA A 443 1.77 -8.79 8.85
C ALA A 443 0.51 -9.59 9.20
N GLN A 444 -0.42 -9.67 8.25
CA GLN A 444 -1.74 -10.31 8.44
C GLN A 444 -1.82 -11.61 7.67
N ASN A 445 -2.45 -12.63 8.27
CA ASN A 445 -2.76 -13.88 7.56
C ASN A 445 -3.95 -13.75 6.61
N ASP A 446 -4.60 -12.58 6.52
CA ASP A 446 -5.75 -12.35 5.66
C ASP A 446 -5.64 -10.98 5.01
N MET A 447 -5.62 -10.93 3.67
CA MET A 447 -5.51 -9.67 2.92
C MET A 447 -6.65 -8.69 3.24
N TYR A 448 -7.84 -9.23 3.57
CA TYR A 448 -9.00 -8.40 3.93
C TYR A 448 -8.76 -7.55 5.18
N ASN A 449 -7.80 -7.92 6.03
CA ASN A 449 -7.45 -7.15 7.22
C ASN A 449 -6.73 -5.83 6.91
N TYR A 450 -6.25 -5.64 5.67
CA TYR A 450 -5.63 -4.38 5.26
C TYR A 450 -6.64 -3.31 4.82
N PHE A 451 -7.94 -3.62 4.75
CA PHE A 451 -8.95 -2.70 4.19
C PHE A 451 -9.10 -1.39 4.96
N TYR A 452 -8.91 -1.44 6.28
CA TYR A 452 -9.07 -0.30 7.16
C TYR A 452 -7.73 0.22 7.69
N THR A 453 -6.60 -0.23 7.11
CA THR A 453 -5.25 0.21 7.54
C THR A 453 -4.77 1.45 6.80
N GLY A 454 -5.55 2.00 5.87
CA GLY A 454 -5.25 3.24 5.16
C GLY A 454 -4.07 3.15 4.18
N THR A 455 -3.63 4.31 3.68
CA THR A 455 -2.47 4.41 2.78
C THR A 455 -1.18 4.49 3.59
N VAL A 456 -0.14 3.72 3.25
CA VAL A 456 1.14 3.76 3.98
C VAL A 456 1.86 5.10 3.75
N LEU A 457 2.00 5.50 2.49
CA LEU A 457 2.61 6.75 2.07
C LEU A 457 1.71 7.51 1.11
N GLU A 458 1.35 8.75 1.47
CA GLU A 458 0.74 9.70 0.54
C GLU A 458 1.72 10.81 0.19
N VAL A 459 1.85 11.10 -1.11
CA VAL A 459 2.80 12.09 -1.61
C VAL A 459 2.09 13.33 -2.12
N ASN A 460 2.15 14.41 -1.33
CA ASN A 460 1.68 15.73 -1.72
C ASN A 460 2.88 16.65 -1.99
N GLY A 461 2.91 17.22 -3.20
CA GLY A 461 3.98 18.11 -3.64
C GLY A 461 4.74 17.57 -4.85
N LYS A 462 5.81 18.27 -5.24
CA LYS A 462 6.53 18.06 -6.49
C LYS A 462 7.98 17.66 -6.27
N ASN A 463 8.54 16.93 -7.22
CA ASN A 463 9.95 16.52 -7.24
C ASN A 463 10.38 15.75 -5.98
N ASN A 464 9.47 15.00 -5.37
CA ASN A 464 9.76 14.16 -4.21
C ASN A 464 10.42 12.85 -4.64
N THR A 465 11.26 12.28 -3.78
CA THR A 465 11.98 11.02 -4.05
C THR A 465 11.75 10.03 -2.92
N VAL A 466 11.40 8.79 -3.27
CA VAL A 466 11.37 7.64 -2.37
C VAL A 466 12.40 6.65 -2.87
N GLN A 467 13.45 6.41 -2.10
CA GLN A 467 14.56 5.57 -2.56
C GLN A 467 15.04 4.57 -1.51
N ASN A 468 15.55 3.44 -1.99
CA ASN A 468 16.19 2.41 -1.15
C ASN A 468 15.28 1.86 -0.04
N SER A 469 13.96 1.98 -0.19
CA SER A 469 13.00 1.86 0.90
C SER A 469 12.12 0.61 0.78
N VAL A 470 11.52 0.19 1.91
CA VAL A 470 10.53 -0.89 1.95
C VAL A 470 9.25 -0.35 2.56
N LEU A 471 8.16 -0.40 1.82
CA LEU A 471 6.86 0.04 2.27
C LEU A 471 5.87 -1.13 2.17
N SER A 472 5.14 -1.40 3.25
CA SER A 472 4.30 -2.61 3.30
C SER A 472 3.07 -2.54 4.21
N ASN A 473 2.19 -3.53 4.08
CA ASN A 473 1.05 -3.78 4.99
C ASN A 473 0.11 -2.57 5.11
N GLY A 474 -0.55 -2.22 4.01
CA GLY A 474 -1.53 -1.12 3.95
C GLY A 474 -2.70 -1.45 3.04
N LYS A 475 -3.76 -0.63 3.07
CA LYS A 475 -4.78 -0.68 2.02
C LYS A 475 -4.13 -0.35 0.69
N ASN A 476 -3.49 0.82 0.62
CA ASN A 476 -2.60 1.22 -0.46
C ASN A 476 -1.18 1.43 0.09
N ILE A 477 -0.14 1.11 -0.67
CA ILE A 477 1.24 1.39 -0.20
C ILE A 477 1.64 2.83 -0.52
N ILE A 478 1.59 3.22 -1.79
CA ILE A 478 1.86 4.62 -2.20
C ILE A 478 0.65 5.18 -2.93
N ARG A 479 0.17 6.36 -2.52
CA ARG A 479 -0.79 7.18 -3.27
C ARG A 479 -0.13 8.48 -3.74
N ALA A 480 -0.24 8.78 -5.02
CA ALA A 480 0.34 9.99 -5.62
C ALA A 480 -0.60 10.60 -6.67
N PHE A 481 -1.31 11.67 -6.29
CA PHE A 481 -2.26 12.39 -7.14
C PHE A 481 -1.77 13.81 -7.38
N SER A 482 -1.68 14.21 -8.64
CA SER A 482 -1.13 15.52 -9.04
C SER A 482 0.31 15.76 -8.52
N THR A 483 1.08 14.69 -8.35
CA THR A 483 2.43 14.68 -7.78
C THR A 483 3.49 14.72 -8.89
N ASP A 484 3.65 15.86 -9.54
CA ASP A 484 4.59 16.00 -10.65
C ASP A 484 6.06 15.83 -10.22
N GLY A 485 6.81 15.01 -10.97
CA GLY A 485 8.22 14.76 -10.72
C GLY A 485 8.52 13.75 -9.60
N LEU A 486 7.54 12.99 -9.10
CA LEU A 486 7.79 11.92 -8.13
C LEU A 486 8.75 10.87 -8.71
N THR A 487 9.77 10.49 -7.96
CA THR A 487 10.67 9.37 -8.26
C THR A 487 10.60 8.30 -7.18
N ILE A 488 10.34 7.05 -7.57
CA ILE A 488 10.44 5.87 -6.71
C ILE A 488 11.58 5.01 -7.27
N ASP A 489 12.69 4.90 -6.54
CA ASP A 489 13.91 4.22 -7.00
C ASP A 489 14.36 3.13 -6.02
N ASN A 490 14.88 2.02 -6.53
CA ASN A 490 15.50 0.95 -5.74
C ASN A 490 14.68 0.53 -4.49
N SER A 491 13.35 0.38 -4.63
CA SER A 491 12.44 0.19 -3.50
C SER A 491 11.63 -1.10 -3.61
N ILE A 492 11.05 -1.54 -2.49
CA ILE A 492 10.15 -2.69 -2.43
C ILE A 492 8.81 -2.22 -1.89
N LEU A 493 7.75 -2.38 -2.69
CA LEU A 493 6.36 -2.16 -2.29
C LEU A 493 5.67 -3.51 -2.19
N LYS A 494 5.16 -3.87 -1.01
CA LYS A 494 4.55 -5.19 -0.82
C LYS A 494 3.35 -5.23 0.12
N ASP A 495 2.53 -6.26 -0.03
CA ASP A 495 1.44 -6.61 0.90
C ASP A 495 0.39 -5.50 1.04
N SER A 496 -0.45 -5.38 0.01
CA SER A 496 -1.51 -4.38 -0.07
C SER A 496 -2.90 -4.98 -0.20
N GLY A 497 -3.87 -4.41 0.52
CA GLY A 497 -5.29 -4.74 0.36
C GLY A 497 -5.89 -4.32 -0.98
N GLU A 498 -5.26 -3.39 -1.71
CA GLU A 498 -5.74 -2.80 -2.95
C GLU A 498 -4.61 -2.63 -3.98
N PHE A 499 -3.88 -1.50 -3.96
CA PHE A 499 -2.76 -1.21 -4.86
C PHE A 499 -1.43 -0.96 -4.12
N LEU A 500 -0.33 -1.38 -4.72
CA LEU A 500 1.01 -1.02 -4.25
C LEU A 500 1.37 0.41 -4.66
N LEU A 501 0.93 0.84 -5.83
CA LEU A 501 1.04 2.23 -6.28
C LEU A 501 -0.27 2.67 -6.92
N LEU A 502 -0.92 3.68 -6.33
CA LEU A 502 -2.12 4.29 -6.87
C LEU A 502 -1.81 5.72 -7.32
N VAL A 503 -1.99 5.98 -8.62
CA VAL A 503 -1.69 7.27 -9.25
C VAL A 503 -2.90 7.85 -9.98
N GLY A 504 -3.00 9.17 -9.99
CA GLY A 504 -4.09 9.87 -10.65
C GLY A 504 -3.92 11.38 -10.63
N SER A 505 -4.99 12.10 -10.93
CA SER A 505 -5.03 13.57 -10.91
C SER A 505 -6.16 14.04 -10.01
N ASN A 506 -5.88 15.06 -9.20
CA ASN A 506 -6.90 15.82 -8.49
C ASN A 506 -7.50 16.95 -9.36
N LEU A 507 -7.01 17.12 -10.61
CA LEU A 507 -7.54 18.07 -11.57
C LEU A 507 -8.50 17.38 -12.54
N GLU A 508 -9.61 18.04 -12.83
CA GLU A 508 -10.59 17.59 -13.82
C GLU A 508 -11.24 18.76 -14.57
N ASN A 509 -11.61 18.51 -15.82
CA ASN A 509 -12.45 19.38 -16.60
C ASN A 509 -13.92 19.03 -16.36
N LYS A 510 -14.74 20.05 -16.06
CA LYS A 510 -16.20 19.91 -16.07
C LYS A 510 -16.72 19.84 -17.50
N VAL A 511 -17.93 19.33 -17.68
CA VAL A 511 -18.55 19.16 -19.00
C VAL A 511 -18.64 20.48 -19.76
N ASP A 512 -18.21 20.50 -21.02
CA ASP A 512 -18.40 21.64 -21.91
C ASP A 512 -19.86 21.71 -22.40
N LYS A 513 -20.61 22.71 -21.92
CA LYS A 513 -22.01 22.93 -22.31
C LYS A 513 -22.18 23.65 -23.65
N SER A 514 -21.09 24.10 -24.28
CA SER A 514 -21.12 24.82 -25.57
C SER A 514 -21.10 23.89 -26.78
N LYS A 515 -20.69 22.62 -26.61
CA LYS A 515 -20.69 21.63 -27.69
C LYS A 515 -22.09 21.21 -28.11
N GLU A 516 -22.18 20.57 -29.28
CA GLU A 516 -23.41 19.89 -29.70
C GLU A 516 -23.45 18.47 -29.14
N ALA A 517 -24.61 18.03 -28.66
CA ALA A 517 -24.86 16.63 -28.37
C ALA A 517 -25.01 15.89 -29.70
N SER A 518 -24.18 14.87 -29.96
CA SER A 518 -24.20 14.07 -31.19
C SER A 518 -24.40 12.61 -30.84
N ILE A 519 -25.63 12.12 -30.97
CA ILE A 519 -26.05 10.82 -30.44
C ILE A 519 -26.27 9.84 -31.58
N VAL A 520 -25.62 8.68 -31.49
CA VAL A 520 -25.84 7.56 -32.39
C VAL A 520 -27.12 6.86 -31.97
N MET A 521 -28.10 6.78 -32.87
CA MET A 521 -29.38 6.14 -32.64
C MET A 521 -29.29 4.63 -32.91
N PRO A 522 -30.24 3.82 -32.40
CA PRO A 522 -30.21 2.37 -32.61
C PRO A 522 -30.23 1.90 -34.08
N ASP A 523 -30.76 2.72 -34.99
CA ASP A 523 -30.75 2.47 -36.44
C ASP A 523 -29.42 2.83 -37.13
N GLY A 524 -28.44 3.31 -36.36
CA GLY A 524 -27.12 3.75 -36.83
C GLY A 524 -27.09 5.19 -37.34
N SER A 525 -28.21 5.92 -37.37
CA SER A 525 -28.23 7.34 -37.71
C SER A 525 -27.68 8.19 -36.56
N THR A 526 -27.21 9.40 -36.87
CA THR A 526 -26.77 10.36 -35.84
C THR A 526 -27.78 11.50 -35.75
N LYS A 527 -28.23 11.81 -34.52
CA LYS A 527 -29.04 12.99 -34.23
C LYS A 527 -28.22 14.00 -33.43
N THR A 528 -28.33 15.27 -33.81
CA THR A 528 -27.67 16.37 -33.11
C THR A 528 -28.65 17.28 -32.41
N SER A 529 -28.24 17.87 -31.28
CA SER A 529 -28.99 18.89 -30.53
C SER A 529 -28.02 19.80 -29.77
N GLN A 530 -28.50 20.95 -29.29
CA GLN A 530 -27.76 21.73 -28.30
C GLN A 530 -27.54 20.89 -27.04
N PHE A 531 -26.34 20.95 -26.46
CA PHE A 531 -25.98 20.12 -25.31
C PHE A 531 -27.01 20.25 -24.17
N THR A 532 -27.32 21.47 -23.76
CA THR A 532 -28.28 21.74 -22.68
C THR A 532 -29.67 21.21 -22.99
N SER A 533 -30.12 21.30 -24.24
CA SER A 533 -31.43 20.76 -24.64
C SER A 533 -31.50 19.24 -24.52
N TYR A 534 -30.40 18.51 -24.74
CA TYR A 534 -30.37 17.05 -24.63
C TYR A 534 -30.07 16.55 -23.21
N TYR A 535 -29.05 17.13 -22.56
CA TYR A 535 -28.50 16.67 -21.28
C TYR A 535 -29.20 17.27 -20.05
N ASP A 536 -29.77 18.48 -20.12
CA ASP A 536 -30.44 19.10 -18.96
C ASP A 536 -31.94 18.74 -18.89
N SER A 537 -32.51 18.20 -19.99
CA SER A 537 -33.92 17.83 -20.08
C SER A 537 -34.21 16.53 -19.33
N GLN A 538 -35.15 16.57 -18.37
CA GLN A 538 -35.65 15.41 -17.62
C GLN A 538 -37.17 15.23 -17.77
N GLY A 539 -37.62 13.99 -17.96
CA GLY A 539 -39.02 13.61 -17.74
C GLY A 539 -40.09 14.17 -18.68
N ASP A 540 -39.78 14.86 -19.77
CA ASP A 540 -40.80 15.30 -20.73
C ASP A 540 -41.14 14.18 -21.73
N ALA A 541 -42.33 13.61 -21.58
CA ALA A 541 -42.84 12.52 -22.43
C ALA A 541 -43.11 12.96 -23.88
N ASN A 542 -43.09 14.27 -24.17
CA ASN A 542 -43.45 14.82 -25.48
C ASN A 542 -42.26 15.06 -26.42
N ASP A 543 -41.02 15.06 -25.91
CA ASP A 543 -39.81 15.18 -26.74
C ASP A 543 -38.85 14.02 -26.43
N GLY A 544 -39.04 12.91 -27.16
CA GLY A 544 -38.37 11.62 -26.91
C GLY A 544 -36.85 11.60 -27.15
N PHE A 545 -36.22 12.74 -27.47
CA PHE A 545 -34.78 12.85 -27.71
C PHE A 545 -34.07 13.66 -26.61
N ASN A 546 -33.94 13.05 -25.43
CA ASN A 546 -33.15 13.55 -24.31
C ASN A 546 -32.38 12.40 -23.64
N MET A 547 -31.37 12.73 -22.84
CA MET A 547 -30.51 11.75 -22.18
C MET A 547 -31.31 10.80 -21.27
N ASP A 548 -32.23 11.34 -20.47
CA ASP A 548 -32.98 10.58 -19.47
C ASP A 548 -33.78 9.44 -20.10
N ASN A 549 -34.57 9.75 -21.12
CA ASN A 549 -35.36 8.78 -21.88
C ASN A 549 -34.49 7.75 -22.61
N MET A 550 -33.33 8.18 -23.15
CA MET A 550 -32.44 7.29 -23.89
C MET A 550 -31.74 6.29 -22.96
N VAL A 551 -31.16 6.77 -21.86
CA VAL A 551 -30.53 5.92 -20.85
C VAL A 551 -31.57 4.99 -20.23
N GLN A 552 -32.78 5.49 -19.93
CA GLN A 552 -33.88 4.67 -19.43
C GLN A 552 -34.26 3.54 -20.40
N SER A 553 -34.38 3.85 -21.70
CA SER A 553 -34.65 2.86 -22.73
C SER A 553 -33.55 1.79 -22.75
N ILE A 554 -32.27 2.16 -22.64
CA ILE A 554 -31.14 1.22 -22.63
C ILE A 554 -31.15 0.33 -21.38
N LEU A 555 -31.43 0.91 -20.21
CA LEU A 555 -31.54 0.14 -18.96
C LEU A 555 -32.67 -0.90 -19.02
N THR A 556 -33.77 -0.56 -19.69
CA THR A 556 -34.96 -1.42 -19.81
C THR A 556 -35.01 -2.27 -21.08
N ASP A 557 -34.06 -2.07 -22.00
CA ASP A 557 -33.98 -2.81 -23.26
C ASP A 557 -33.73 -4.30 -23.01
N GLY A 558 -34.42 -5.12 -23.82
CA GLY A 558 -34.72 -6.55 -23.67
C GLY A 558 -33.91 -7.40 -22.69
N LEU A 559 -34.63 -8.13 -21.83
CA LEU A 559 -34.18 -9.31 -21.06
C LEU A 559 -33.65 -10.47 -21.94
N SER A 560 -33.44 -10.27 -23.24
CA SER A 560 -33.14 -11.35 -24.19
C SER A 560 -32.27 -10.95 -25.39
N GLN A 561 -31.35 -9.99 -25.20
CA GLN A 561 -30.20 -9.59 -26.06
C GLN A 561 -30.28 -8.10 -26.42
N PRO A 562 -29.57 -7.22 -25.70
CA PRO A 562 -29.27 -5.87 -26.20
C PRO A 562 -28.43 -5.95 -27.48
N SER A 563 -28.79 -5.17 -28.50
CA SER A 563 -28.05 -5.09 -29.75
C SER A 563 -26.81 -4.21 -29.58
N GLN A 564 -25.73 -4.48 -30.34
CA GLN A 564 -24.54 -3.61 -30.45
C GLN A 564 -24.88 -2.12 -30.63
N SER A 565 -26.07 -1.82 -31.16
CA SER A 565 -26.58 -0.47 -31.34
C SER A 565 -26.84 0.26 -30.01
N SER A 566 -27.36 -0.40 -28.97
CA SER A 566 -27.62 0.22 -27.65
C SER A 566 -26.32 0.58 -26.93
N GLY A 567 -25.26 -0.23 -27.12
CA GLY A 567 -23.91 0.09 -26.66
C GLY A 567 -23.36 1.36 -27.33
N LYS A 568 -23.44 1.46 -28.66
CA LYS A 568 -22.99 2.65 -29.41
C LYS A 568 -23.76 3.93 -29.03
N THR A 569 -25.06 3.81 -28.77
CA THR A 569 -25.85 4.93 -28.25
C THR A 569 -25.29 5.40 -26.91
N PHE A 570 -25.08 4.49 -25.96
CA PHE A 570 -24.54 4.84 -24.64
C PHE A 570 -23.14 5.45 -24.73
N GLU A 571 -22.25 4.89 -25.56
CA GLU A 571 -20.92 5.46 -25.83
C GLU A 571 -21.02 6.90 -26.37
N SER A 572 -21.95 7.17 -27.29
CA SER A 572 -22.13 8.53 -27.81
C SER A 572 -22.64 9.52 -26.74
N ILE A 573 -23.47 9.04 -25.80
CA ILE A 573 -23.89 9.84 -24.63
C ILE A 573 -22.68 10.12 -23.74
N GLN A 574 -21.85 9.11 -23.45
CA GLN A 574 -20.63 9.23 -22.64
C GLN A 574 -19.63 10.20 -23.26
N ASN A 575 -19.36 10.10 -24.57
CA ASN A 575 -18.47 11.01 -25.28
C ASN A 575 -18.94 12.46 -25.21
N GLY A 576 -20.27 12.67 -25.22
CA GLY A 576 -20.84 13.98 -25.00
C GLY A 576 -20.75 14.46 -23.54
N LEU A 577 -20.37 13.66 -22.55
CA LEU A 577 -20.06 14.12 -21.20
C LEU A 577 -18.56 14.41 -20.99
N ASP A 578 -17.68 13.91 -21.86
CA ASP A 578 -16.24 14.11 -21.70
C ASP A 578 -15.80 15.51 -22.12
N ASN A 579 -14.75 16.03 -21.49
CA ASN A 579 -14.14 17.31 -21.84
C ASN A 579 -12.60 17.20 -21.85
N ASP A 580 -12.04 17.05 -23.04
CA ASP A 580 -10.60 16.97 -23.28
C ASP A 580 -9.94 18.34 -23.56
N GLU A 581 -10.66 19.44 -23.35
CA GLU A 581 -10.11 20.79 -23.49
C GLU A 581 -8.87 20.98 -22.62
N ASN A 582 -7.81 21.58 -23.16
CA ASN A 582 -6.52 21.79 -22.47
C ASN A 582 -5.76 20.51 -22.05
N ILE A 583 -6.28 19.32 -22.35
CA ILE A 583 -5.57 18.04 -22.16
C ILE A 583 -4.69 17.75 -23.38
N ILE A 584 -5.16 18.06 -24.59
CA ILE A 584 -4.39 17.91 -25.83
C ILE A 584 -4.03 19.30 -26.34
N ASP A 585 -2.74 19.57 -26.57
CA ASP A 585 -2.28 20.81 -27.15
C ASP A 585 -2.57 20.89 -28.66
N SER A 586 -2.36 22.07 -29.27
CA SER A 586 -2.61 22.27 -30.70
C SER A 586 -1.74 21.43 -31.64
N ASN A 587 -0.68 20.80 -31.13
CA ASN A 587 0.20 19.90 -31.88
C ASN A 587 -0.17 18.42 -31.68
N GLY A 588 -1.22 18.12 -30.91
CA GLY A 588 -1.65 16.77 -30.58
C GLY A 588 -0.87 16.13 -29.43
N SER A 589 -0.05 16.90 -28.70
CA SER A 589 0.68 16.39 -27.52
C SER A 589 -0.21 16.48 -26.28
N LYS A 590 -0.18 15.45 -25.44
CA LYS A 590 -0.90 15.47 -24.16
C LYS A 590 -0.16 16.34 -23.14
N LYS A 591 -0.91 17.18 -22.46
CA LYS A 591 -0.47 17.91 -21.26
C LYS A 591 -0.81 17.08 -20.04
N TYR A 592 0.22 16.53 -19.41
CA TYR A 592 0.06 15.77 -18.17
C TYR A 592 0.00 16.71 -16.96
N ASP A 593 -0.83 16.35 -16.00
CA ASP A 593 -0.84 16.99 -14.68
C ASP A 593 0.37 16.58 -13.84
N ALA A 594 0.80 15.32 -13.98
CA ALA A 594 1.98 14.80 -13.32
C ALA A 594 2.74 13.80 -14.19
N VAL A 595 4.07 13.82 -14.07
CA VAL A 595 4.96 12.76 -14.55
C VAL A 595 5.58 12.05 -13.34
N ILE A 596 5.33 10.74 -13.22
CA ILE A 596 5.81 9.88 -12.13
C ILE A 596 6.80 8.87 -12.69
N ASN A 597 7.93 8.69 -12.01
CA ASN A 597 9.01 7.82 -12.43
C ASN A 597 9.23 6.71 -11.41
N VAL A 598 9.12 5.46 -11.85
CA VAL A 598 9.43 4.26 -11.10
C VAL A 598 10.66 3.61 -11.74
N LYS A 599 11.66 3.31 -10.92
CA LYS A 599 12.93 2.75 -11.37
C LYS A 599 13.40 1.69 -10.38
N ASP A 600 13.95 0.59 -10.91
CA ASP A 600 14.57 -0.49 -10.13
C ASP A 600 13.71 -0.95 -8.92
N THR A 601 12.38 -0.97 -9.06
CA THR A 601 11.44 -1.15 -7.94
C THR A 601 10.68 -2.46 -8.06
N SER A 602 10.57 -3.18 -6.94
CA SER A 602 9.84 -4.46 -6.87
C SER A 602 8.44 -4.29 -6.31
N PHE A 603 7.47 -4.94 -6.95
CA PHE A 603 6.06 -4.96 -6.60
C PHE A 603 5.64 -6.39 -6.23
N ALA A 604 5.08 -6.61 -5.04
CA ALA A 604 4.68 -7.94 -4.60
C ALA A 604 3.37 -7.96 -3.81
N ASN A 605 2.49 -8.90 -4.13
CA ASN A 605 1.29 -9.23 -3.38
C ASN A 605 0.31 -8.04 -3.16
N SER A 606 -0.51 -7.77 -4.17
CA SER A 606 -1.61 -6.79 -4.08
C SER A 606 -3.00 -7.43 -4.11
N GLY A 607 -3.97 -6.74 -3.51
CA GLY A 607 -5.38 -7.12 -3.50
C GLY A 607 -6.01 -7.07 -4.88
N VAL A 608 -5.74 -6.01 -5.64
CA VAL A 608 -6.32 -5.75 -6.96
C VAL A 608 -5.23 -5.90 -8.03
N PHE A 609 -4.40 -4.88 -8.21
CA PHE A 609 -3.28 -4.85 -9.14
C PHE A 609 -2.09 -4.15 -8.46
N SER A 610 -0.87 -4.39 -8.93
CA SER A 610 0.32 -3.73 -8.39
C SER A 610 0.21 -2.21 -8.56
N ILE A 611 -0.23 -1.74 -9.74
CA ILE A 611 -0.36 -0.32 -10.03
C ILE A 611 -1.79 0.00 -10.53
N GLY A 612 -2.44 0.96 -9.89
CA GLY A 612 -3.70 1.55 -10.32
C GLY A 612 -3.48 2.95 -10.93
N VAL A 613 -4.02 3.18 -12.13
CA VAL A 613 -4.06 4.48 -12.79
C VAL A 613 -5.51 4.95 -12.84
N GLU A 614 -5.89 5.80 -11.90
CA GLU A 614 -7.27 6.20 -11.67
C GLU A 614 -7.70 7.38 -12.56
N THR A 615 -8.99 7.41 -12.90
CA THR A 615 -9.70 8.59 -13.43
C THR A 615 -11.05 8.74 -12.72
N SER A 616 -11.57 9.96 -12.70
CA SER A 616 -12.91 10.29 -12.18
C SER A 616 -13.99 9.47 -12.89
N PHE A 617 -15.05 9.16 -12.14
CA PHE A 617 -16.28 8.59 -12.70
C PHE A 617 -17.03 9.69 -13.47
N ASN A 618 -17.58 9.37 -14.65
CA ASN A 618 -18.20 10.39 -15.53
C ASN A 618 -19.49 9.92 -16.21
N GLY A 619 -20.23 8.99 -15.62
CA GLY A 619 -21.47 8.46 -16.20
C GLY A 619 -22.64 9.46 -16.19
N PRO A 620 -23.72 9.20 -16.96
CA PRO A 620 -24.92 10.05 -17.03
C PRO A 620 -25.54 10.47 -15.68
N MET A 621 -25.52 9.56 -14.69
CA MET A 621 -26.06 9.84 -13.36
C MET A 621 -25.25 10.92 -12.65
N MET A 622 -23.93 10.98 -12.89
CA MET A 622 -23.04 11.99 -12.32
C MET A 622 -23.34 13.41 -12.77
N TYR A 623 -23.98 13.56 -13.95
CA TYR A 623 -24.25 14.86 -14.54
C TYR A 623 -25.54 15.48 -14.00
N ASN A 624 -26.65 14.73 -13.99
CA ASN A 624 -27.96 15.27 -13.59
C ASN A 624 -28.85 14.25 -12.86
N GLY A 625 -28.33 13.08 -12.48
CA GLY A 625 -29.13 12.01 -11.87
C GLY A 625 -29.88 11.11 -12.86
N SER A 626 -29.55 11.14 -14.16
CA SER A 626 -30.17 10.26 -15.14
C SER A 626 -29.68 8.79 -15.02
N PRO A 627 -30.60 7.80 -15.12
CA PRO A 627 -32.01 7.98 -15.35
C PRO A 627 -32.79 8.27 -14.06
N THR A 628 -33.71 9.22 -14.14
CA THR A 628 -34.55 9.66 -13.01
C THR A 628 -35.39 8.54 -12.39
N SER A 629 -35.66 7.45 -13.13
CA SER A 629 -36.40 6.29 -12.62
C SER A 629 -35.66 5.56 -11.48
N ILE A 630 -34.33 5.52 -11.52
CA ILE A 630 -33.52 4.89 -10.46
C ILE A 630 -33.55 5.78 -9.22
N ILE A 631 -33.43 7.10 -9.40
CA ILE A 631 -33.58 8.07 -8.29
C ILE A 631 -34.98 7.98 -7.68
N GLY A 632 -36.02 7.87 -8.51
CA GLY A 632 -37.40 7.67 -8.05
C GLY A 632 -37.60 6.36 -7.29
N LEU A 633 -36.96 5.27 -7.74
CA LEU A 633 -36.96 3.98 -7.03
C LEU A 633 -36.32 4.12 -5.64
N LEU A 634 -35.15 4.74 -5.55
CA LEU A 634 -34.47 5.01 -4.27
C LEU A 634 -35.32 5.92 -3.36
N GLY A 635 -35.92 6.97 -3.93
CA GLY A 635 -36.86 7.85 -3.23
C GLY A 635 -38.06 7.10 -2.64
N SER A 636 -38.60 6.12 -3.37
CA SER A 636 -39.70 5.28 -2.88
C SER A 636 -39.31 4.40 -1.68
N MET A 637 -38.01 4.14 -1.52
CA MET A 637 -37.42 3.43 -0.38
C MET A 637 -37.03 4.36 0.77
N GLY A 638 -37.36 5.66 0.67
CA GLY A 638 -37.07 6.67 1.69
C GLY A 638 -35.66 7.25 1.60
N MET A 639 -34.95 7.06 0.49
CA MET A 639 -33.59 7.55 0.30
C MET A 639 -33.58 8.83 -0.53
N THR A 640 -32.79 9.83 -0.10
CA THR A 640 -32.64 11.08 -0.85
C THR A 640 -31.25 11.13 -1.47
N CYS A 641 -31.19 10.91 -2.78
CA CYS A 641 -29.97 11.01 -3.56
C CYS A 641 -30.12 12.15 -4.57
N LYS A 642 -29.12 13.02 -4.64
CA LYS A 642 -29.01 14.07 -5.66
C LYS A 642 -27.64 13.97 -6.31
N TYR A 643 -27.62 14.05 -7.63
CA TYR A 643 -26.41 14.07 -8.42
C TYR A 643 -26.48 15.23 -9.41
N ASP A 644 -25.64 16.23 -9.23
CA ASP A 644 -25.65 17.44 -10.05
C ASP A 644 -24.22 17.88 -10.37
N GLN A 645 -23.79 17.56 -11.59
CA GLN A 645 -22.50 17.95 -12.16
C GLN A 645 -21.30 17.55 -11.28
N ILE A 646 -21.42 16.39 -10.64
CA ILE A 646 -20.36 15.79 -9.81
C ILE A 646 -19.25 15.23 -10.71
N GLY A 647 -19.61 14.66 -11.86
CA GLY A 647 -18.66 14.04 -12.79
C GLY A 647 -17.73 15.04 -13.49
N GLY A 648 -16.68 14.50 -14.11
CA GLY A 648 -15.69 15.27 -14.85
C GLY A 648 -14.71 14.38 -15.62
N THR A 649 -13.92 14.99 -16.50
CA THR A 649 -12.81 14.35 -17.20
C THR A 649 -11.50 14.69 -16.51
N SER A 650 -10.85 13.71 -15.89
CA SER A 650 -9.57 13.93 -15.18
C SER A 650 -8.46 14.32 -16.14
N TYR A 651 -7.53 15.16 -15.66
CA TYR A 651 -6.29 15.38 -16.39
C TYR A 651 -5.44 14.11 -16.40
N PRO A 652 -4.74 13.80 -17.51
CA PRO A 652 -3.93 12.61 -17.58
C PRO A 652 -2.64 12.76 -16.78
N ILE A 653 -2.12 11.64 -16.29
CA ILE A 653 -0.75 11.54 -15.79
C ILE A 653 0.09 10.69 -16.75
N LYS A 654 1.41 10.83 -16.64
CA LYS A 654 2.36 9.93 -17.28
C LYS A 654 3.11 9.14 -16.22
N LEU A 655 3.09 7.82 -16.33
CA LEU A 655 3.89 6.92 -15.48
C LEU A 655 4.98 6.26 -16.31
N ASN A 656 6.24 6.43 -15.92
CA ASN A 656 7.38 5.77 -16.52
C ASN A 656 7.89 4.68 -15.58
N ILE A 657 7.94 3.44 -16.04
CA ILE A 657 8.48 2.29 -15.30
C ILE A 657 9.73 1.83 -16.03
N THR A 658 10.88 1.93 -15.37
CA THR A 658 12.20 1.72 -16.01
C THR A 658 13.13 0.84 -15.18
N GLY A 659 14.24 0.42 -15.79
CA GLY A 659 15.29 -0.34 -15.12
C GLY A 659 14.85 -1.75 -14.74
N ASN A 660 15.38 -2.26 -13.63
CA ASN A 660 15.10 -3.59 -13.11
C ASN A 660 13.83 -3.60 -12.22
N SER A 661 12.75 -2.98 -12.71
CA SER A 661 11.47 -3.00 -12.01
C SER A 661 10.76 -4.35 -12.24
N LEU A 662 10.39 -5.03 -11.15
CA LEU A 662 9.94 -6.43 -11.17
C LEU A 662 8.55 -6.59 -10.52
N PHE A 663 7.72 -7.46 -11.10
CA PHE A 663 6.35 -7.71 -10.65
C PHE A 663 6.18 -9.17 -10.19
N TYR A 664 6.23 -9.38 -8.87
CA TYR A 664 6.02 -10.66 -8.18
C TYR A 664 4.53 -10.95 -7.90
N ASP A 665 3.63 -10.27 -8.61
CA ASP A 665 2.22 -10.16 -8.24
C ASP A 665 1.34 -11.11 -9.08
N TRP A 666 1.64 -12.40 -9.03
CA TRP A 666 0.82 -13.44 -9.65
C TRP A 666 -0.37 -13.79 -8.74
N LYS A 667 -1.59 -13.71 -9.29
CA LYS A 667 -2.79 -14.07 -8.52
C LYS A 667 -3.82 -14.80 -9.35
N ASP A 668 -4.57 -15.65 -8.68
CA ASP A 668 -5.77 -16.26 -9.24
C ASP A 668 -6.77 -15.13 -9.54
N ILE A 669 -7.35 -15.12 -10.74
CA ILE A 669 -8.28 -14.05 -11.14
C ILE A 669 -9.48 -13.97 -10.19
N ASP A 670 -9.92 -15.11 -9.67
CA ASP A 670 -11.06 -15.18 -8.76
C ASP A 670 -10.73 -14.51 -7.40
N ASP A 671 -9.44 -14.40 -7.04
CA ASP A 671 -8.93 -13.77 -5.81
C ASP A 671 -8.71 -12.24 -5.93
N ILE A 672 -8.96 -11.63 -7.10
CA ILE A 672 -8.91 -10.16 -7.26
C ILE A 672 -9.97 -9.49 -6.37
N MET A 673 -9.57 -8.53 -5.54
CA MET A 673 -10.43 -7.98 -4.48
C MET A 673 -11.24 -6.77 -4.94
N THR A 674 -12.23 -6.98 -5.82
CA THR A 674 -13.15 -5.92 -6.29
C THR A 674 -13.88 -5.21 -5.15
N SER A 675 -14.12 -5.89 -4.03
CA SER A 675 -14.70 -5.32 -2.81
C SER A 675 -13.81 -4.31 -2.09
N ALA A 676 -12.52 -4.22 -2.42
CA ALA A 676 -11.61 -3.18 -1.93
C ALA A 676 -11.90 -1.81 -2.55
N LEU A 677 -12.42 -1.81 -3.79
CA LEU A 677 -12.73 -0.60 -4.56
C LEU A 677 -14.14 -0.09 -4.25
N ILE A 678 -15.08 -1.02 -4.08
CA ILE A 678 -16.51 -0.75 -4.02
C ILE A 678 -17.15 -1.57 -2.90
N TYR A 679 -17.95 -0.90 -2.08
CA TYR A 679 -18.91 -1.52 -1.18
C TYR A 679 -20.22 -1.81 -1.91
N GLU A 680 -20.85 -2.96 -1.66
CA GLU A 680 -22.18 -3.26 -2.17
C GLU A 680 -23.06 -3.99 -1.15
N GLN A 681 -24.33 -3.58 -1.07
CA GLN A 681 -25.42 -4.30 -0.36
C GLN A 681 -26.58 -4.64 -1.30
N LEU A 682 -26.40 -4.51 -2.62
CA LEU A 682 -27.42 -4.87 -3.60
C LEU A 682 -27.77 -6.34 -3.48
N SER A 683 -26.78 -7.20 -3.29
CA SER A 683 -26.96 -8.64 -3.09
C SER A 683 -27.91 -8.94 -1.93
N LEU A 684 -27.73 -8.27 -0.78
CA LEU A 684 -28.60 -8.42 0.39
C LEU A 684 -30.00 -7.88 0.15
N LEU A 685 -30.12 -6.70 -0.45
CA LEU A 685 -31.41 -6.11 -0.78
C LEU A 685 -32.19 -7.05 -1.71
N LEU A 686 -31.55 -7.52 -2.78
CA LEU A 686 -32.18 -8.40 -3.75
C LEU A 686 -32.58 -9.73 -3.10
N ALA A 687 -31.73 -10.33 -2.26
CA ALA A 687 -32.09 -11.52 -1.49
C ALA A 687 -33.33 -11.31 -0.59
N SER A 688 -33.52 -10.11 -0.03
CA SER A 688 -34.71 -9.77 0.77
C SER A 688 -36.00 -9.69 -0.05
N LEU A 689 -35.90 -9.49 -1.37
CA LEU A 689 -37.05 -9.39 -2.28
C LEU A 689 -37.56 -10.75 -2.77
N GLY A 690 -36.85 -11.85 -2.51
CA GLY A 690 -37.31 -13.22 -2.80
C GLY A 690 -36.20 -14.22 -3.15
N LYS A 691 -36.59 -15.50 -3.29
CA LYS A 691 -35.64 -16.61 -3.59
C LYS A 691 -35.02 -16.56 -4.98
N ASP A 692 -35.66 -15.87 -5.93
CA ASP A 692 -35.15 -15.71 -7.30
C ASP A 692 -33.89 -14.83 -7.36
N PHE A 693 -33.47 -14.29 -6.22
CA PHE A 693 -32.36 -13.34 -6.07
C PHE A 693 -31.22 -13.86 -5.16
N GLU A 694 -31.36 -15.06 -4.58
CA GLU A 694 -30.33 -15.64 -3.70
C GLU A 694 -29.07 -16.01 -4.52
N GLY A 695 -27.90 -15.51 -4.09
CA GLY A 695 -26.58 -15.90 -4.64
C GLY A 695 -25.88 -14.88 -5.54
N MET A 696 -26.46 -13.70 -5.78
CA MET A 696 -25.74 -12.60 -6.43
C MET A 696 -24.63 -12.04 -5.54
N SER A 697 -23.56 -11.56 -6.16
CA SER A 697 -22.37 -11.01 -5.53
C SER A 697 -21.88 -9.74 -6.23
N ILE A 698 -20.90 -9.05 -5.64
CA ILE A 698 -20.25 -7.90 -6.26
C ILE A 698 -19.76 -8.17 -7.69
N ASP A 699 -19.29 -9.37 -7.99
CA ASP A 699 -18.76 -9.71 -9.31
C ASP A 699 -19.87 -9.83 -10.38
N ASP A 700 -21.14 -9.99 -9.98
CA ASP A 700 -22.30 -9.93 -10.88
C ASP A 700 -22.69 -8.49 -11.24
N PHE A 701 -22.38 -7.53 -10.36
CA PHE A 701 -22.60 -6.09 -10.55
C PHE A 701 -21.37 -5.36 -11.09
N PHE A 702 -20.17 -5.94 -10.92
CA PHE A 702 -18.89 -5.40 -11.35
C PHE A 702 -18.07 -6.48 -12.04
N LYS A 703 -18.39 -6.74 -13.30
CA LYS A 703 -17.92 -7.92 -14.08
C LYS A 703 -16.44 -7.89 -14.51
N VAL A 704 -15.59 -7.17 -13.79
CA VAL A 704 -14.17 -6.99 -14.16
C VAL A 704 -13.45 -8.33 -14.26
N LYS A 705 -13.67 -9.25 -13.31
CA LYS A 705 -13.02 -10.57 -13.31
C LYS A 705 -13.37 -11.39 -14.54
N ASP A 706 -14.65 -11.43 -14.91
CA ASP A 706 -15.14 -12.16 -16.08
C ASP A 706 -14.57 -11.62 -17.40
N VAL A 707 -14.55 -10.29 -17.55
CA VAL A 707 -14.02 -9.64 -18.75
C VAL A 707 -12.51 -9.83 -18.84
N LEU A 708 -11.80 -9.70 -17.72
CA LEU A 708 -10.37 -9.92 -17.61
C LEU A 708 -10.00 -11.36 -17.96
N LYS A 709 -10.71 -12.35 -17.40
CA LYS A 709 -10.48 -13.78 -17.65
C LYS A 709 -10.63 -14.13 -19.13
N LYS A 710 -11.70 -13.66 -19.78
CA LYS A 710 -11.93 -13.87 -21.22
C LYS A 710 -10.84 -13.22 -22.07
N SER A 711 -10.47 -11.98 -21.75
CA SER A 711 -9.43 -11.25 -22.46
C SER A 711 -8.06 -11.96 -22.32
N ALA A 712 -7.66 -12.30 -21.10
CA ALA A 712 -6.39 -12.98 -20.82
C ALA A 712 -6.34 -14.38 -21.44
N GLU A 713 -7.44 -15.13 -21.43
CA GLU A 713 -7.52 -16.45 -22.09
C GLU A 713 -7.34 -16.32 -23.61
N SER A 714 -8.04 -15.37 -24.24
CA SER A 714 -7.98 -15.16 -25.70
C SER A 714 -6.58 -14.78 -26.20
N ASN A 715 -5.79 -14.11 -25.36
CA ASN A 715 -4.43 -13.68 -25.68
C ASN A 715 -3.34 -14.67 -25.20
N GLY A 716 -3.69 -15.70 -24.45
CA GLY A 716 -2.75 -16.70 -23.94
C GLY A 716 -1.87 -16.20 -22.79
N TYR A 717 -2.39 -15.33 -21.93
CA TYR A 717 -1.68 -14.78 -20.77
C TYR A 717 -1.84 -15.62 -19.49
N LEU A 718 -2.86 -16.49 -19.45
CA LEU A 718 -3.18 -17.27 -18.24
C LEU A 718 -2.20 -18.42 -18.00
N TYR A 719 -1.72 -18.52 -16.77
CA TYR A 719 -1.09 -19.74 -16.26
C TYR A 719 -2.14 -20.58 -15.54
N LYS A 720 -2.31 -21.84 -15.95
CA LYS A 720 -3.32 -22.76 -15.42
C LYS A 720 -2.65 -23.86 -14.59
N ILE A 721 -2.98 -23.93 -13.31
CA ILE A 721 -2.52 -24.98 -12.39
C ILE A 721 -3.63 -25.27 -11.37
N ASN A 722 -3.87 -26.55 -11.04
CA ASN A 722 -4.87 -26.98 -10.06
C ASN A 722 -6.27 -26.34 -10.24
N ASP A 723 -6.77 -26.31 -11.47
CA ASP A 723 -8.05 -25.69 -11.88
C ASP A 723 -8.17 -24.16 -11.65
N LYS A 724 -7.09 -23.50 -11.26
CA LYS A 724 -7.01 -22.04 -11.06
C LYS A 724 -6.40 -21.32 -12.26
N ASN A 725 -6.75 -20.04 -12.42
CA ASN A 725 -6.31 -19.21 -13.54
C ASN A 725 -5.50 -18.03 -13.01
N TYR A 726 -4.17 -18.15 -13.08
CA TYR A 726 -3.26 -17.12 -12.61
C TYR A 726 -2.89 -16.13 -13.70
N LEU A 727 -2.80 -14.86 -13.30
CA LEU A 727 -2.39 -13.74 -14.14
C LEU A 727 -1.41 -12.84 -13.36
N ASN A 728 -0.39 -12.29 -14.03
CA ASN A 728 0.47 -11.29 -13.41
C ASN A 728 -0.24 -9.93 -13.34
N THR A 729 -0.38 -9.43 -12.13
CA THR A 729 -1.11 -8.25 -11.61
C THR A 729 -0.64 -6.83 -12.01
N ALA A 730 0.07 -6.60 -13.11
CA ALA A 730 0.96 -5.43 -13.22
C ALA A 730 0.29 -4.04 -13.14
N VAL A 731 -0.47 -3.62 -14.15
CA VAL A 731 -1.05 -2.26 -14.20
C VAL A 731 -2.50 -2.30 -14.66
N VAL A 732 -3.38 -1.54 -14.01
CA VAL A 732 -4.77 -1.32 -14.44
C VAL A 732 -5.11 0.16 -14.53
N PHE A 733 -5.85 0.54 -15.57
CA PHE A 733 -6.49 1.84 -15.72
C PHE A 733 -7.98 1.66 -15.45
N TYR A 734 -8.52 2.38 -14.49
CA TYR A 734 -9.92 2.23 -14.06
C TYR A 734 -10.57 3.58 -13.75
N GLY A 735 -11.90 3.57 -13.60
CA GLY A 735 -12.72 4.76 -13.31
C GLY A 735 -13.99 4.85 -14.14
N GLY A 736 -14.00 4.30 -15.37
CA GLY A 736 -15.18 4.30 -16.25
C GLY A 736 -15.47 5.63 -16.95
N GLY A 737 -14.83 6.73 -16.51
CA GLY A 737 -14.63 7.95 -17.28
C GLY A 737 -13.46 7.87 -18.26
N LEU A 738 -13.27 8.90 -19.09
CA LEU A 738 -12.21 8.95 -20.10
C LEU A 738 -10.83 8.98 -19.43
N ASN A 739 -10.11 7.86 -19.44
CA ASN A 739 -8.74 7.77 -18.94
C ASN A 739 -7.73 8.04 -20.07
N SER A 740 -7.22 9.27 -20.12
CA SER A 740 -6.23 9.70 -21.11
C SER A 740 -4.77 9.51 -20.66
N SER A 741 -4.54 8.92 -19.49
CA SER A 741 -3.21 8.70 -18.92
C SER A 741 -2.38 7.70 -19.74
N ASP A 742 -1.07 7.86 -19.68
CA ASP A 742 -0.11 7.01 -20.37
C ASP A 742 0.84 6.32 -19.38
N VAL A 743 1.14 5.05 -19.67
CA VAL A 743 2.12 4.25 -18.93
C VAL A 743 3.12 3.73 -19.94
N GLU A 744 4.39 4.05 -19.72
CA GLU A 744 5.53 3.56 -20.49
C GLU A 744 6.31 2.57 -19.62
N ILE A 745 6.53 1.35 -20.14
CA ILE A 745 7.24 0.28 -19.44
C ILE A 745 8.48 -0.11 -20.25
N GLU A 746 9.65 0.15 -19.68
CA GLU A 746 10.97 -0.20 -20.22
C GLU A 746 11.72 -1.08 -19.22
N SER A 747 11.55 -2.40 -19.33
CA SER A 747 12.26 -3.35 -18.46
C SER A 747 13.67 -3.63 -18.98
N SER A 748 14.66 -3.59 -18.08
CA SER A 748 16.01 -4.11 -18.36
C SER A 748 16.11 -5.63 -18.19
N ASP A 749 15.10 -6.29 -17.60
CA ASP A 749 15.07 -7.74 -17.43
C ASP A 749 14.41 -8.41 -18.65
N SER A 750 15.20 -9.18 -19.40
CA SER A 750 14.73 -9.87 -20.61
C SER A 750 13.67 -10.95 -20.34
N ASN A 751 13.55 -11.44 -19.10
CA ASN A 751 12.54 -12.43 -18.72
C ASN A 751 11.19 -11.78 -18.36
N MET A 752 11.19 -10.48 -18.08
CA MET A 752 10.00 -9.71 -17.75
C MET A 752 9.34 -9.17 -19.01
N ILE A 753 8.54 -10.02 -19.67
CA ILE A 753 7.81 -9.66 -20.88
C ILE A 753 6.41 -9.20 -20.50
N PHE A 754 6.04 -7.97 -20.88
CA PHE A 754 4.70 -7.42 -20.67
C PHE A 754 3.79 -7.61 -21.89
N SER A 755 2.49 -7.65 -21.64
CA SER A 755 1.48 -7.50 -22.69
C SER A 755 1.54 -6.10 -23.31
N LYS A 756 0.91 -5.91 -24.46
CA LYS A 756 0.51 -4.57 -24.91
C LYS A 756 -0.58 -4.03 -23.96
N LYS A 757 -0.91 -2.73 -24.10
CA LYS A 757 -2.10 -2.14 -23.45
C LYS A 757 -3.35 -2.84 -23.98
N GLU A 758 -3.99 -3.65 -23.16
CA GLU A 758 -5.20 -4.39 -23.52
C GLU A 758 -6.45 -3.62 -23.08
N THR A 759 -7.51 -3.70 -23.88
CA THR A 759 -8.80 -3.05 -23.61
C THR A 759 -9.76 -4.05 -22.97
N LEU A 760 -10.38 -3.65 -21.86
CA LEU A 760 -11.48 -4.36 -21.21
C LEU A 760 -12.79 -3.61 -21.48
N ASP A 761 -13.58 -4.15 -22.40
CA ASP A 761 -14.90 -3.63 -22.73
C ASP A 761 -15.90 -4.01 -21.62
N MET A 762 -16.02 -3.12 -20.64
CA MET A 762 -16.97 -3.27 -19.54
C MET A 762 -18.40 -3.14 -20.04
N LEU A 763 -18.67 -2.22 -20.96
CA LEU A 763 -20.01 -1.90 -21.45
C LEU A 763 -20.72 -3.13 -22.02
N MET A 764 -20.08 -3.85 -22.96
CA MET A 764 -20.67 -5.04 -23.57
C MET A 764 -20.91 -6.16 -22.55
N SER A 765 -20.14 -6.22 -21.46
CA SER A 765 -20.29 -7.26 -20.43
C SER A 765 -21.59 -7.14 -19.61
N TYR A 766 -22.05 -5.91 -19.36
CA TYR A 766 -23.33 -5.63 -18.70
C TYR A 766 -24.53 -5.95 -19.59
N PHE A 767 -24.29 -5.93 -20.91
CA PHE A 767 -25.26 -6.27 -21.93
C PHE A 767 -25.27 -7.78 -22.26
N SER A 768 -24.11 -8.44 -22.18
CA SER A 768 -23.96 -9.87 -22.36
C SER A 768 -24.17 -10.62 -21.04
N GLY A 769 -25.42 -10.84 -20.63
CA GLY A 769 -25.74 -11.59 -19.41
C GLY A 769 -27.23 -11.71 -19.17
N GLY A 770 -27.71 -12.94 -19.06
CA GLY A 770 -29.13 -13.27 -18.89
C GLY A 770 -29.64 -12.97 -17.49
N TYR A 771 -29.73 -11.68 -17.12
CA TYR A 771 -30.60 -11.30 -16.02
C TYR A 771 -32.03 -11.67 -16.43
N THR A 772 -32.63 -12.63 -15.74
CA THR A 772 -34.02 -13.05 -15.98
C THR A 772 -35.03 -12.08 -15.35
N ASN A 773 -34.57 -11.22 -14.44
CA ASN A 773 -35.36 -10.26 -13.69
C ASN A 773 -34.98 -8.80 -14.05
N SER A 774 -35.99 -7.97 -14.30
CA SER A 774 -35.84 -6.57 -14.73
C SER A 774 -35.28 -5.64 -13.65
N ILE A 775 -35.54 -5.89 -12.37
CA ILE A 775 -35.05 -5.05 -11.26
C ILE A 775 -33.55 -5.28 -11.04
N ALA A 776 -33.12 -6.54 -10.99
CA ALA A 776 -31.70 -6.88 -10.86
C ALA A 776 -30.89 -6.37 -12.06
N ALA A 777 -31.42 -6.50 -13.29
CA ALA A 777 -30.80 -5.95 -14.49
C ALA A 777 -30.69 -4.41 -14.42
N ALA A 778 -31.74 -3.72 -13.99
CA ALA A 778 -31.75 -2.27 -13.88
C ALA A 778 -30.75 -1.75 -12.83
N LEU A 779 -30.68 -2.39 -11.66
CA LEU A 779 -29.72 -2.02 -10.60
C LEU A 779 -28.27 -2.33 -10.98
N ALA A 780 -28.01 -3.49 -11.60
CA ALA A 780 -26.67 -3.82 -12.10
C ALA A 780 -26.20 -2.85 -13.18
N ARG A 781 -27.10 -2.46 -14.10
CA ARG A 781 -26.80 -1.48 -15.15
C ARG A 781 -26.78 -0.04 -14.64
N ALA A 782 -27.36 0.26 -13.47
CA ALA A 782 -27.27 1.59 -12.85
C ALA A 782 -25.83 1.91 -12.42
N VAL A 783 -25.01 0.90 -12.10
CA VAL A 783 -23.57 1.07 -11.85
C VAL A 783 -22.89 1.72 -13.07
N LEU A 784 -23.22 1.31 -14.30
CA LEU A 784 -22.71 1.96 -15.52
C LEU A 784 -23.14 3.42 -15.66
N CYS A 785 -24.33 3.78 -15.17
CA CYS A 785 -24.78 5.17 -15.19
C CYS A 785 -23.97 6.06 -14.25
N VAL A 786 -23.33 5.48 -13.23
CA VAL A 786 -22.43 6.18 -12.31
C VAL A 786 -20.99 6.17 -12.84
N THR A 787 -20.43 5.00 -13.10
CA THR A 787 -19.03 4.86 -13.52
C THR A 787 -18.77 5.50 -14.89
N GLY A 788 -19.70 5.32 -15.83
CA GLY A 788 -19.51 5.59 -17.26
C GLY A 788 -19.14 4.34 -18.05
N SER A 789 -19.06 4.48 -19.37
CA SER A 789 -18.82 3.37 -20.31
C SER A 789 -17.44 3.33 -20.95
N HIS A 790 -16.51 4.20 -20.56
CA HIS A 790 -15.16 4.10 -21.09
C HIS A 790 -14.51 2.79 -20.65
N PRO A 791 -13.76 2.13 -21.55
CA PRO A 791 -13.16 0.85 -21.23
C PRO A 791 -12.08 1.01 -20.17
N PHE A 792 -11.90 -0.06 -19.40
CA PHE A 792 -10.71 -0.18 -18.56
C PHE A 792 -9.56 -0.66 -19.44
N TYR A 793 -8.33 -0.44 -18.98
CA TYR A 793 -7.15 -0.96 -19.67
C TYR A 793 -6.25 -1.68 -18.69
N PHE A 794 -5.43 -2.59 -19.19
CA PHE A 794 -4.42 -3.23 -18.35
C PHE A 794 -3.15 -3.58 -19.09
N TYR A 795 -2.07 -3.72 -18.31
CA TYR A 795 -0.85 -4.41 -18.67
C TYR A 795 -0.70 -5.62 -17.74
N SER A 796 -0.29 -6.75 -18.31
CA SER A 796 -0.01 -7.99 -17.58
C SER A 796 1.25 -8.64 -18.15
N ASN A 797 1.51 -9.91 -17.80
CA ASN A 797 2.53 -10.70 -18.47
C ASN A 797 2.20 -10.90 -19.95
N GLY A 798 3.25 -11.04 -20.75
CA GLY A 798 3.14 -11.44 -22.15
C GLY A 798 2.63 -12.87 -22.30
N LYS A 799 2.44 -13.27 -23.56
CA LYS A 799 1.98 -14.62 -23.92
C LYS A 799 2.93 -15.68 -23.34
N LEU A 800 2.34 -16.62 -22.60
CA LEU A 800 3.09 -17.70 -21.98
C LEU A 800 3.36 -18.81 -23.01
N ASN A 801 4.63 -19.17 -23.16
CA ASN A 801 5.08 -20.30 -23.96
C ASN A 801 5.89 -21.24 -23.05
N LEU A 802 5.18 -21.94 -22.16
CA LEU A 802 5.77 -22.81 -21.13
C LEU A 802 5.72 -24.27 -21.57
N ASN A 803 6.77 -25.04 -21.25
CA ASN A 803 6.71 -26.49 -21.34
C ASN A 803 5.89 -27.08 -20.18
N GLU A 804 5.52 -28.35 -20.31
CA GLU A 804 4.81 -29.08 -19.25
C GLU A 804 5.64 -29.08 -17.95
N GLY A 805 5.05 -28.58 -16.85
CA GLY A 805 5.68 -28.49 -15.54
C GLY A 805 6.50 -27.22 -15.28
N GLU A 806 6.70 -26.36 -16.28
CA GLU A 806 7.37 -25.07 -16.07
C GLU A 806 6.44 -24.05 -15.38
N LYS A 807 7.03 -23.22 -14.52
CA LYS A 807 6.36 -22.09 -13.88
C LYS A 807 6.73 -20.79 -14.62
N PRO A 808 5.81 -19.82 -14.73
CA PRO A 808 6.15 -18.49 -15.22
C PRO A 808 7.26 -17.84 -14.39
N TYR A 809 7.98 -16.89 -14.98
CA TYR A 809 8.98 -16.10 -14.27
C TYR A 809 8.36 -15.37 -13.07
N LEU A 810 9.03 -15.44 -11.91
CA LEU A 810 8.59 -14.92 -10.61
C LEU A 810 7.28 -15.50 -10.04
N PHE A 811 6.71 -16.55 -10.63
CA PHE A 811 5.54 -17.23 -10.07
C PHE A 811 5.91 -17.93 -8.75
N ASP A 812 5.12 -17.69 -7.69
CA ASP A 812 5.37 -18.10 -6.29
C ASP A 812 6.71 -17.58 -5.70
N GLN A 813 7.24 -16.47 -6.20
CA GLN A 813 8.45 -15.84 -5.67
C GLN A 813 8.11 -14.53 -4.95
N SER A 814 9.04 -14.08 -4.11
CA SER A 814 8.95 -12.81 -3.40
C SER A 814 10.22 -11.98 -3.61
N PRO A 815 10.13 -10.64 -3.55
CA PRO A 815 11.28 -9.77 -3.72
C PRO A 815 12.28 -9.98 -2.57
N SER A 816 13.56 -10.09 -2.93
CA SER A 816 14.64 -10.22 -1.95
C SER A 816 15.06 -8.85 -1.42
N ASP A 817 15.26 -8.76 -0.11
CA ASP A 817 15.80 -7.57 0.54
C ASP A 817 17.22 -7.23 0.06
N ASP A 818 17.96 -8.24 -0.40
CA ASP A 818 19.34 -8.08 -0.89
C ASP A 818 19.40 -7.38 -2.25
N LEU A 819 18.30 -7.31 -3.01
CA LEU A 819 18.26 -6.60 -4.31
C LEU A 819 18.51 -5.10 -4.18
N ARG A 820 18.37 -4.53 -2.97
CA ARG A 820 18.57 -3.11 -2.71
C ARG A 820 20.04 -2.73 -2.40
N ARG A 821 20.94 -3.71 -2.31
CA ARG A 821 22.33 -3.54 -1.83
C ARG A 821 23.37 -3.51 -2.93
#